data_AF-A0A9P9CP89-F1
#
_entry.id   AF-A0A9P9CP89-F1
#
_cell.length_a   1.000
_cell.length_b   1.000
_cell.length_c   1.000
_cell.angle_alpha   90.00
_cell.angle_beta   90.00
_cell.angle_gamma   90.00
#
_symmetry.space_group_name_H-M   'P 1'
#
loop_
_entity.id
_entity.type
_entity.pdbx_description
1 polymer ?
#
loop_
_entity_poly.entity_id
_entity_poly.type
_entity_poly.pdbx_seq_one_letter_code
_entity_poly.pdbx_strand_id
1 'polypeptide(L)'
;MRGILSVVAFVTCTLAVVTLEWVDGSTPGITPTGTAFGLPWRQGEFKKNSTVSGKNADGTAVSIQTWPLAYWPDGTLKWTGHAVGAADALTSSITVTPSINPGGIISHSTPVAVEQSGTTITVTTGSLKAVFNTAGDTPIASLELAGAQKSANGQLVIHLQAGPEPELGEQGPPVSVLKGVIDKVVVEQSGPIRAVLKATGTYQGQDHAAVFPFSARFYIAAGGTSVRVVHFFSYDADQQKDFIKALGLSWTTPLSDALYDRHVRFGASDGGLLGEAVLGLYGLRRDATNRLLNPQYEGQPVPDISTWPSTISAGYQQLPVWNDWSLDQQNTERFTIRKRTDKGSKVIWLDAGEGRRSSGTGFVGGATKGGVGWALREAWQRATTGADIRGTTTDSAQVTVWAYSPRAPALDMRHYDTVAHGLDLTYEDVGNPDPDPAGIGRSYEGNNLIVNTPQLVASPQFYASRNLFGGRWNVPNTSTAGAAAIEKTKNDLFAFYLAEVEQRKWYGFWNFGDFMHTYDQTRHVWRYDVGGYAWDNGELGTDLWLWMTFLRTGRAEAFHIASAMTRHISEVDTHSIGTFAGLGSRHHVTHWGDGAKEARVGSATLRRPLYYLTTDELMGDHMDATLQVEQSIIKWEPLRKVATAQPYTTPTRVRIGPDWTAIAGNWFTRWERTLEPQWLEKIKVGMRDIAAFKYGMFTGGAGGAVGFDPATGHMTDIGGELVDSYHLTMLFGGGEFLMELVEVVTDVPEFDTAWVEFLGRLARRILSLKFTHLYAKLQAYAGQRLNNDTLKQAAWTVINTYGLGQGSTVNKVAIPNVLFPTNEIVNASTNDAASYSLAQYAILAIAPELAPSQ
;
A
#
# COMPACT_ATOMS: atom_id res chain seq x y z
N MET A 1 -60.49 6.82 -4.10
CA MET A 1 -60.50 5.62 -3.24
C MET A 1 -60.29 4.38 -4.10
N ARG A 2 -59.03 3.91 -4.23
CA ARG A 2 -58.68 2.53 -4.58
C ARG A 2 -57.37 2.26 -3.84
N GLY A 3 -57.45 1.50 -2.76
CA GLY A 3 -56.32 1.15 -1.92
C GLY A 3 -55.47 0.08 -2.60
N ILE A 4 -54.18 0.34 -2.73
CA ILE A 4 -53.18 -0.68 -3.05
C ILE A 4 -52.59 -1.10 -1.70
N LEU A 5 -52.90 -2.33 -1.28
CA LEU A 5 -52.20 -3.01 -0.19
C LEU A 5 -50.77 -3.27 -0.67
N SER A 6 -49.80 -2.52 -0.16
CA SER A 6 -48.39 -2.94 -0.20
C SER A 6 -48.23 -4.12 0.74
N VAL A 7 -48.14 -5.33 0.18
CA VAL A 7 -47.66 -6.50 0.90
C VAL A 7 -46.18 -6.28 1.19
N VAL A 8 -45.87 -5.93 2.44
CA VAL A 8 -44.49 -5.97 2.95
C VAL A 8 -44.12 -7.44 3.06
N ALA A 9 -43.46 -7.97 2.03
CA ALA A 9 -42.75 -9.22 2.13
C ALA A 9 -41.58 -9.01 3.11
N PHE A 10 -41.74 -9.47 4.35
CA PHE A 10 -40.61 -9.69 5.25
C PHE A 10 -39.77 -10.82 4.64
N VAL A 11 -38.84 -10.47 3.76
CA VAL A 11 -37.71 -11.33 3.43
C VAL A 11 -36.89 -11.40 4.72
N THR A 12 -36.98 -12.51 5.44
CA THR A 12 -35.98 -12.87 6.44
C THR A 12 -34.64 -12.94 5.71
N CYS A 13 -33.85 -11.87 5.82
CA CYS A 13 -32.51 -11.83 5.27
C CYS A 13 -31.65 -12.82 6.07
N THR A 14 -31.48 -14.04 5.55
CA THR A 14 -30.48 -14.97 6.10
C THR A 14 -29.12 -14.37 5.86
N LEU A 15 -28.44 -13.99 6.95
CA LEU A 15 -27.06 -13.51 6.95
C LEU A 15 -26.18 -14.48 6.17
N ALA A 16 -25.41 -13.97 5.20
CA ALA A 16 -24.58 -14.84 4.38
C ALA A 16 -23.42 -15.41 5.19
N VAL A 17 -23.34 -16.74 5.29
CA VAL A 17 -22.14 -17.45 5.71
C VAL A 17 -21.06 -17.25 4.65
N VAL A 18 -19.83 -16.97 5.08
CA VAL A 18 -18.71 -16.62 4.18
C VAL A 18 -17.56 -17.57 4.42
N THR A 19 -17.06 -18.22 3.37
CA THR A 19 -15.79 -18.96 3.44
C THR A 19 -14.66 -18.02 3.00
N LEU A 20 -13.63 -17.93 3.84
CA LEU A 20 -12.42 -17.16 3.57
C LEU A 20 -11.28 -18.09 3.22
N GLU A 21 -10.49 -17.70 2.24
CA GLU A 21 -9.32 -18.42 1.76
C GLU A 21 -8.09 -17.52 1.83
N TRP A 22 -6.91 -18.13 1.81
CA TRP A 22 -5.64 -17.41 1.75
C TRP A 22 -5.44 -16.83 0.35
N VAL A 23 -5.08 -15.55 0.26
CA VAL A 23 -4.83 -14.85 -1.03
C VAL A 23 -3.87 -15.63 -1.93
N ASP A 24 -2.80 -16.19 -1.35
CA ASP A 24 -1.77 -16.93 -2.11
C ASP A 24 -2.21 -18.34 -2.55
N GLY A 25 -3.43 -18.76 -2.22
CA GLY A 25 -3.99 -20.07 -2.56
C GLY A 25 -3.40 -21.26 -1.79
N SER A 26 -2.27 -21.08 -1.11
CA SER A 26 -1.65 -22.07 -0.24
C SER A 26 -1.83 -21.73 1.23
N THR A 27 -2.08 -22.75 2.07
CA THR A 27 -2.09 -22.60 3.52
C THR A 27 -0.70 -22.14 4.02
N PRO A 28 -0.60 -20.99 4.70
CA PRO A 28 0.66 -20.53 5.28
C PRO A 28 1.13 -21.50 6.38
N GLY A 29 2.44 -21.61 6.56
CA GLY A 29 2.99 -22.38 7.68
C GLY A 29 2.75 -21.73 9.04
N ILE A 30 2.66 -20.39 9.10
CA ILE A 30 2.48 -19.63 10.34
C ILE A 30 1.91 -18.22 10.08
N THR A 31 1.16 -17.69 11.04
CA THR A 31 0.74 -16.28 11.15
C THR A 31 1.25 -15.67 12.47
N PRO A 32 2.51 -15.25 12.57
CA PRO A 32 3.14 -14.92 13.86
C PRO A 32 2.57 -13.68 14.55
N THR A 33 1.85 -12.85 13.80
CA THR A 33 1.15 -11.65 14.31
C THR A 33 -0.36 -11.72 14.04
N GLY A 34 -0.89 -12.94 13.89
CA GLY A 34 -2.26 -13.18 13.46
C GLY A 34 -2.50 -12.74 12.02
N THR A 35 -3.77 -12.60 11.65
CA THR A 35 -4.18 -11.97 10.40
C THR A 35 -5.43 -11.14 10.62
N ALA A 36 -5.55 -10.05 9.87
CA ALA A 36 -6.70 -9.16 9.88
C ALA A 36 -7.27 -9.02 8.47
N PHE A 37 -8.59 -8.96 8.38
CA PHE A 37 -9.31 -8.95 7.10
C PHE A 37 -10.63 -8.21 7.26
N GLY A 38 -11.14 -7.64 6.17
CA GLY A 38 -12.45 -7.00 6.18
C GLY A 38 -13.50 -7.71 5.35
N LEU A 39 -14.76 -7.56 5.76
CA LEU A 39 -15.92 -8.11 5.08
C LEU A 39 -16.96 -7.04 4.79
N PRO A 40 -17.47 -6.96 3.55
CA PRO A 40 -18.59 -6.11 3.19
C PRO A 40 -19.95 -6.74 3.51
N TRP A 41 -20.92 -5.89 3.83
CA TRP A 41 -22.31 -6.26 4.09
C TRP A 41 -23.27 -5.35 3.32
N ARG A 42 -24.42 -5.89 2.91
CA ARG A 42 -25.48 -5.08 2.30
C ARG A 42 -26.13 -4.16 3.32
N GLN A 43 -26.74 -3.08 2.84
CA GLN A 43 -27.50 -2.18 3.70
C GLN A 43 -28.60 -2.95 4.42
N GLY A 44 -28.69 -2.77 5.73
CA GLY A 44 -29.64 -3.48 6.58
C GLY A 44 -29.16 -4.85 7.07
N GLU A 45 -28.17 -5.48 6.42
CA GLU A 45 -27.74 -6.88 6.66
C GLU A 45 -27.05 -7.03 8.04
N PHE A 46 -25.99 -6.25 8.31
CA PHE A 46 -25.17 -6.42 9.51
C PHE A 46 -25.33 -5.21 10.45
N LYS A 47 -25.89 -5.42 11.64
CA LYS A 47 -26.18 -4.33 12.59
C LYS A 47 -24.90 -3.90 13.33
N LYS A 48 -24.88 -2.67 13.86
CA LYS A 48 -23.71 -2.05 14.51
C LYS A 48 -23.08 -2.89 15.64
N ASN A 49 -23.88 -3.68 16.36
CA ASN A 49 -23.42 -4.52 17.48
C ASN A 49 -23.35 -6.02 17.13
N SER A 50 -23.53 -6.39 15.86
CA SER A 50 -23.39 -7.77 15.40
C SER A 50 -21.92 -8.20 15.43
N THR A 51 -21.69 -9.49 15.64
CA THR A 51 -20.36 -10.10 15.64
C THR A 51 -20.31 -11.25 14.63
N VAL A 52 -19.18 -11.93 14.52
CA VAL A 52 -19.06 -13.14 13.73
C VAL A 52 -18.49 -14.28 14.57
N SER A 53 -18.77 -15.51 14.15
CA SER A 53 -18.14 -16.72 14.65
C SER A 53 -17.36 -17.39 13.52
N GLY A 54 -16.20 -17.99 13.84
CA GLY A 54 -15.33 -18.65 12.87
C GLY A 54 -15.24 -20.15 13.10
N LYS A 55 -15.11 -20.91 12.01
CA LYS A 55 -14.67 -22.31 12.03
C LYS A 55 -13.60 -22.54 10.97
N ASN A 56 -12.54 -23.22 11.35
CA ASN A 56 -11.54 -23.74 10.41
C ASN A 56 -12.15 -24.82 9.51
N ALA A 57 -11.42 -25.18 8.44
CA ALA A 57 -11.84 -26.23 7.49
C ALA A 57 -12.08 -27.60 8.16
N ASP A 58 -11.37 -27.88 9.26
CA ASP A 58 -11.51 -29.10 10.08
C ASP A 58 -12.69 -29.05 11.07
N GLY A 59 -13.44 -27.94 11.11
CA GLY A 59 -14.57 -27.72 12.01
C GLY A 59 -14.20 -27.12 13.37
N THR A 60 -12.91 -26.92 13.65
CA THR A 60 -12.44 -26.32 14.91
C THR A 60 -12.87 -24.85 15.00
N ALA A 61 -13.37 -24.43 16.17
CA ALA A 61 -13.80 -23.05 16.39
C ALA A 61 -12.60 -22.09 16.36
N VAL A 62 -12.80 -20.91 15.78
CA VAL A 62 -11.82 -19.83 15.69
C VAL A 62 -12.37 -18.58 16.35
N SER A 63 -11.58 -18.00 17.26
CA SER A 63 -11.92 -16.75 17.94
C SER A 63 -11.67 -15.56 17.01
N ILE A 64 -12.73 -14.82 16.71
CA ILE A 64 -12.68 -13.67 15.80
C ILE A 64 -13.07 -12.40 16.55
N GLN A 65 -12.16 -11.43 16.58
CA GLN A 65 -12.46 -10.05 16.99
C GLN A 65 -13.05 -9.28 15.82
N THR A 66 -14.05 -8.42 16.07
CA THR A 66 -14.78 -7.66 15.03
C THR A 66 -14.90 -6.20 15.42
N TRP A 67 -14.74 -5.28 14.46
CA TRP A 67 -14.94 -3.84 14.64
C TRP A 67 -15.52 -3.20 13.37
N PRO A 68 -16.15 -2.02 13.45
CA PRO A 68 -16.65 -1.32 12.27
C PRO A 68 -15.51 -0.69 11.46
N LEU A 69 -15.64 -0.71 10.12
CA LEU A 69 -14.78 0.04 9.21
C LEU A 69 -15.55 1.09 8.42
N ALA A 70 -16.79 0.79 8.02
CA ALA A 70 -17.68 1.73 7.35
C ALA A 70 -19.14 1.40 7.64
N TYR A 71 -20.01 2.38 7.39
CA TYR A 71 -21.43 2.38 7.68
C TYR A 71 -22.24 2.73 6.44
N TRP A 72 -23.45 2.17 6.36
CA TRP A 72 -24.50 2.62 5.47
C TRP A 72 -25.24 3.84 6.05
N PRO A 73 -26.02 4.59 5.25
CA PRO A 73 -26.77 5.76 5.73
C PRO A 73 -27.75 5.45 6.87
N ASP A 74 -28.26 4.22 6.94
CA ASP A 74 -29.17 3.76 8.00
C ASP A 74 -28.44 3.37 9.31
N GLY A 75 -27.12 3.54 9.36
CA GLY A 75 -26.27 3.21 10.50
C GLY A 75 -25.89 1.73 10.62
N THR A 76 -26.32 0.87 9.69
CA THR A 76 -25.82 -0.51 9.61
C THR A 76 -24.38 -0.56 9.10
N LEU A 77 -23.66 -1.65 9.36
CA LEU A 77 -22.26 -1.77 8.94
C LEU A 77 -22.20 -2.08 7.45
N LYS A 78 -21.45 -1.26 6.71
CA LYS A 78 -21.11 -1.49 5.30
C LYS A 78 -19.87 -2.36 5.16
N TRP A 79 -18.89 -2.12 6.03
CA TRP A 79 -17.68 -2.93 6.15
C TRP A 79 -17.34 -3.16 7.62
N THR A 80 -16.92 -4.38 7.94
CA THR A 80 -16.35 -4.74 9.24
C THR A 80 -14.91 -5.20 9.08
N GLY A 81 -14.08 -4.89 10.07
CA GLY A 81 -12.75 -5.44 10.23
C GLY A 81 -12.80 -6.60 11.20
N HIS A 82 -11.97 -7.60 10.95
CA HIS A 82 -11.87 -8.81 11.75
C HIS A 82 -10.41 -9.16 11.99
N ALA A 83 -10.13 -9.80 13.13
CA ALA A 83 -8.81 -10.34 13.43
C ALA A 83 -8.93 -11.74 14.02
N VAL A 84 -7.97 -12.59 13.64
CA VAL A 84 -7.71 -13.90 14.24
C VAL A 84 -6.30 -13.93 14.82
N GLY A 85 -6.13 -14.68 15.90
CA GLY A 85 -4.88 -14.80 16.63
C GLY A 85 -3.77 -15.44 15.79
N ALA A 86 -2.56 -15.42 16.33
CA ALA A 86 -1.43 -16.11 15.74
C ALA A 86 -1.61 -17.63 15.80
N ALA A 87 -1.18 -18.32 14.76
CA ALA A 87 -1.24 -19.78 14.69
C ALA A 87 -0.16 -20.36 13.76
N ASP A 88 0.21 -21.60 14.05
CA ASP A 88 1.27 -22.41 13.45
C ASP A 88 0.74 -23.76 12.91
N ALA A 89 -0.55 -24.03 13.12
CA ALA A 89 -1.30 -25.13 12.49
C ALA A 89 -2.56 -24.57 11.79
N LEU A 90 -2.33 -23.83 10.70
CA LEU A 90 -3.40 -23.20 9.93
C LEU A 90 -4.12 -24.22 9.04
N THR A 91 -5.41 -23.97 8.77
CA THR A 91 -6.17 -24.72 7.77
C THR A 91 -6.33 -23.91 6.48
N SER A 92 -6.77 -24.55 5.40
CA SER A 92 -6.92 -23.91 4.09
C SER A 92 -7.94 -22.78 4.05
N SER A 93 -8.90 -22.75 4.98
CA SER A 93 -10.00 -21.80 4.96
C SER A 93 -10.62 -21.55 6.33
N ILE A 94 -11.24 -20.39 6.52
CA ILE A 94 -12.06 -20.07 7.69
C ILE A 94 -13.47 -19.72 7.24
N THR A 95 -14.45 -20.48 7.73
CA THR A 95 -15.87 -20.18 7.54
C THR A 95 -16.35 -19.24 8.63
N VAL A 96 -16.77 -18.04 8.22
CA VAL A 96 -17.30 -16.97 9.06
C VAL A 96 -18.82 -16.94 8.97
N THR A 97 -19.47 -17.10 10.12
CA THR A 97 -20.93 -17.01 10.26
C THR A 97 -21.29 -15.76 11.06
N PRO A 98 -22.05 -14.81 10.48
CA PRO A 98 -22.58 -13.67 11.23
C PRO A 98 -23.45 -14.11 12.40
N SER A 99 -23.28 -13.43 13.53
CA SER A 99 -24.06 -13.64 14.75
C SER A 99 -24.81 -12.37 15.10
N ILE A 100 -26.13 -12.48 15.25
CA ILE A 100 -26.99 -11.38 15.69
C ILE A 100 -26.87 -11.16 17.21
N ASN A 101 -26.31 -12.11 17.96
CA ASN A 101 -26.15 -12.02 19.41
C ASN A 101 -24.94 -11.12 19.77
N PRO A 102 -25.19 -9.90 20.29
CA PRO A 102 -24.13 -9.02 20.77
C PRO A 102 -23.56 -9.58 22.07
N GLY A 103 -22.24 -9.51 22.26
CA GLY A 103 -21.65 -9.71 23.59
C GLY A 103 -21.27 -11.13 23.99
N GLY A 104 -21.10 -12.05 23.03
CA GLY A 104 -20.34 -13.28 23.32
C GLY A 104 -18.91 -12.90 23.72
N ILE A 105 -18.46 -13.32 24.91
CA ILE A 105 -17.06 -13.17 25.31
C ILE A 105 -16.21 -13.91 24.27
N ILE A 106 -15.37 -13.17 23.54
CA ILE A 106 -14.39 -13.76 22.63
C ILE A 106 -13.29 -14.33 23.52
N SER A 107 -13.31 -15.65 23.73
CA SER A 107 -12.28 -16.34 24.50
C SER A 107 -11.14 -16.76 23.57
N HIS A 108 -9.91 -16.54 24.01
CA HIS A 108 -8.70 -17.15 23.45
C HIS A 108 -7.93 -17.78 24.59
N SER A 109 -7.20 -18.87 24.35
CA SER A 109 -6.40 -19.52 25.40
C SER A 109 -5.27 -18.62 25.92
N THR A 110 -4.77 -17.74 25.05
CA THR A 110 -3.73 -16.75 25.32
C THR A 110 -4.16 -15.38 24.77
N PRO A 111 -5.12 -14.70 25.43
CA PRO A 111 -5.65 -13.43 24.94
C PRO A 111 -4.60 -12.31 25.05
N VAL A 112 -4.81 -11.24 24.28
CA VAL A 112 -4.05 -10.00 24.43
C VAL A 112 -4.59 -9.20 25.62
N ALA A 113 -3.69 -8.69 26.46
CA ALA A 113 -4.00 -7.69 27.48
C ALA A 113 -3.12 -6.46 27.30
N VAL A 114 -3.70 -5.27 27.49
CA VAL A 114 -3.02 -3.97 27.38
C VAL A 114 -3.15 -3.25 28.72
N GLU A 115 -2.03 -2.89 29.31
CA GLU A 115 -1.97 -2.16 30.58
C GLU A 115 -1.11 -0.91 30.43
N GLN A 116 -1.65 0.24 30.79
CA GLN A 116 -0.91 1.50 30.82
C GLN A 116 -0.53 1.85 32.26
N SER A 117 0.75 2.10 32.50
CA SER A 117 1.28 2.50 33.81
C SER A 117 2.33 3.60 33.64
N GLY A 118 2.02 4.79 34.17
CA GLY A 118 2.88 5.96 34.05
C GLY A 118 3.24 6.27 32.60
N THR A 119 4.54 6.23 32.29
CA THR A 119 5.10 6.53 30.96
C THR A 119 5.23 5.31 30.05
N THR A 120 4.66 4.17 30.42
CA THR A 120 4.79 2.92 29.66
C THR A 120 3.44 2.26 29.38
N ILE A 121 3.36 1.56 28.24
CA ILE A 121 2.25 0.67 27.90
C ILE A 121 2.82 -0.74 27.74
N THR A 122 2.28 -1.68 28.50
CA THR A 122 2.65 -3.10 28.45
C THR A 122 1.56 -3.89 27.74
N VAL A 123 1.97 -4.70 26.76
CA VAL A 123 1.09 -5.62 26.04
C VAL A 123 1.55 -7.05 26.33
N THR A 124 0.65 -7.91 26.80
CA THR A 124 0.95 -9.32 27.10
C THR A 124 0.07 -10.26 26.31
N THR A 125 0.63 -11.41 25.91
CA THR A 125 -0.10 -12.50 25.25
C THR A 125 0.72 -13.80 25.37
N GLY A 126 0.15 -14.81 26.05
CA GLY A 126 0.86 -16.05 26.32
C GLY A 126 2.21 -15.82 27.02
N SER A 127 3.31 -16.18 26.37
CA SER A 127 4.68 -15.99 26.89
C SER A 127 5.32 -14.65 26.52
N LEU A 128 4.70 -13.86 25.63
CA LEU A 128 5.21 -12.56 25.19
C LEU A 128 4.77 -11.45 26.15
N LYS A 129 5.73 -10.59 26.51
CA LYS A 129 5.49 -9.28 27.11
C LYS A 129 6.27 -8.23 26.32
N ALA A 130 5.55 -7.28 25.74
CA ALA A 130 6.11 -6.15 25.00
C ALA A 130 5.86 -4.85 25.76
N VAL A 131 6.90 -4.06 25.98
CA VAL A 131 6.82 -2.79 26.72
C VAL A 131 7.16 -1.64 25.78
N PHE A 132 6.26 -0.66 25.71
CA PHE A 132 6.39 0.51 24.85
C PHE A 132 6.48 1.77 25.71
N ASN A 133 7.40 2.68 25.36
CA ASN A 133 7.48 3.99 26.00
C ASN A 133 6.48 4.95 25.35
N THR A 134 5.93 5.85 26.15
CA THR A 134 4.98 6.89 25.68
C THR A 134 5.66 8.21 25.29
N ALA A 135 6.96 8.33 25.56
CA ALA A 135 7.80 9.49 25.27
C ALA A 135 9.28 9.04 25.11
N GLY A 136 10.14 9.92 24.58
CA GLY A 136 11.58 9.66 24.42
C GLY A 136 11.95 9.01 23.09
N ASP A 137 13.20 8.57 22.94
CA ASP A 137 13.78 8.07 21.67
C ASP A 137 13.80 6.54 21.55
N THR A 138 13.12 5.83 22.46
CA THR A 138 13.06 4.35 22.52
C THR A 138 11.61 3.87 22.52
N PRO A 139 10.86 3.93 21.40
CA PRO A 139 9.46 3.52 21.35
C PRO A 139 9.19 2.09 21.82
N ILE A 140 10.11 1.16 21.55
CA ILE A 140 10.06 -0.19 22.09
C ILE A 140 11.06 -0.26 23.24
N ALA A 141 10.57 -0.28 24.48
CA ALA A 141 11.42 -0.36 25.66
C ALA A 141 12.08 -1.75 25.75
N SER A 142 11.28 -2.81 25.69
CA SER A 142 11.76 -4.19 25.72
C SER A 142 10.75 -5.18 25.13
N LEU A 143 11.28 -6.31 24.66
CA LEU A 143 10.52 -7.52 24.36
C LEU A 143 11.04 -8.66 25.24
N GLU A 144 10.15 -9.27 26.01
CA GLU A 144 10.42 -10.40 26.88
C GLU A 144 9.65 -11.64 26.38
N LEU A 145 10.31 -12.79 26.40
CA LEU A 145 9.70 -14.07 26.10
C LEU A 145 9.93 -15.03 27.27
N ALA A 146 8.84 -15.53 27.86
CA ALA A 146 8.84 -16.38 29.04
C ALA A 146 9.65 -15.77 30.21
N GLY A 147 9.49 -14.46 30.45
CA GLY A 147 10.17 -13.71 31.50
C GLY A 147 11.63 -13.37 31.24
N ALA A 148 12.19 -13.76 30.10
CA ALA A 148 13.55 -13.41 29.70
C ALA A 148 13.54 -12.31 28.63
N GLN A 149 14.24 -11.21 28.89
CA GLN A 149 14.41 -10.13 27.92
C GLN A 149 15.19 -10.61 26.69
N LYS A 150 14.60 -10.46 25.50
CA LYS A 150 15.19 -10.81 24.20
C LYS A 150 15.63 -9.58 23.42
N SER A 151 14.93 -8.46 23.59
CA SER A 151 15.27 -7.18 22.96
C SER A 151 15.08 -6.04 23.95
N ALA A 152 15.87 -4.98 23.82
CA ALA A 152 15.72 -3.72 24.53
C ALA A 152 16.13 -2.52 23.65
N ASN A 153 15.67 -1.33 24.04
CA ASN A 153 16.06 -0.04 23.45
C ASN A 153 15.79 0.01 21.93
N GLY A 154 14.59 -0.35 21.49
CA GLY A 154 14.20 -0.22 20.09
C GLY A 154 14.04 1.24 19.69
N GLN A 155 14.89 1.72 18.79
CA GLN A 155 14.99 3.11 18.33
C GLN A 155 14.77 3.22 16.82
N LEU A 156 14.00 4.21 16.41
CA LEU A 156 13.94 4.64 15.01
C LEU A 156 15.14 5.55 14.72
N VAL A 157 15.86 5.30 13.61
CA VAL A 157 17.09 6.02 13.28
C VAL A 157 17.11 6.50 11.83
N ILE A 158 17.56 7.74 11.62
CA ILE A 158 17.88 8.31 10.31
C ILE A 158 19.32 8.82 10.33
N HIS A 159 20.07 8.56 9.27
CA HIS A 159 21.32 9.28 9.01
C HIS A 159 21.04 10.34 7.95
N LEU A 160 21.41 11.58 8.23
CA LEU A 160 21.18 12.72 7.35
C LEU A 160 22.51 13.29 6.89
N GLN A 161 22.71 13.36 5.59
CA GLN A 161 23.90 13.90 4.96
C GLN A 161 23.64 15.35 4.53
N ALA A 162 24.56 16.25 4.88
CA ALA A 162 24.43 17.70 4.66
C ALA A 162 24.78 18.13 3.22
N GLY A 163 24.36 17.36 2.21
CA GLY A 163 24.67 17.59 0.81
C GLY A 163 24.60 16.33 -0.06
N PRO A 164 24.69 16.48 -1.40
CA PRO A 164 24.70 15.35 -2.32
C PRO A 164 25.94 14.48 -2.13
N GLU A 165 25.95 13.30 -2.75
CA GLU A 165 27.17 12.49 -2.81
C GLU A 165 28.32 13.29 -3.44
N PRO A 166 29.54 13.21 -2.88
CA PRO A 166 30.70 13.90 -3.43
C PRO A 166 31.15 13.25 -4.74
N GLU A 167 31.70 14.06 -5.65
CA GLU A 167 32.42 13.52 -6.81
C GLU A 167 33.75 12.86 -6.39
N LEU A 168 34.32 12.04 -7.27
CA LEU A 168 35.57 11.34 -6.98
C LEU A 168 36.71 12.34 -6.66
N GLY A 169 37.24 12.27 -5.44
CA GLY A 169 38.32 13.14 -4.97
C GLY A 169 37.84 14.34 -4.14
N GLU A 170 36.54 14.56 -4.04
CA GLU A 170 35.95 15.56 -3.16
C GLU A 170 35.75 15.02 -1.74
N GLN A 171 35.79 15.93 -0.76
CA GLN A 171 35.46 15.58 0.62
C GLN A 171 33.95 15.43 0.76
N GLY A 172 33.50 14.26 1.22
CA GLY A 172 32.09 14.03 1.47
C GLY A 172 31.51 14.97 2.55
N PRO A 173 30.24 15.41 2.38
CA PRO A 173 29.55 16.19 3.38
C PRO A 173 29.39 15.42 4.71
N PRO A 174 29.28 16.12 5.85
CA PRO A 174 29.09 15.47 7.14
C PRO A 174 27.76 14.72 7.21
N VAL A 175 27.73 13.66 8.02
CA VAL A 175 26.54 12.85 8.28
C VAL A 175 26.17 12.93 9.76
N SER A 176 24.94 13.37 10.03
CA SER A 176 24.36 13.47 11.37
C SER A 176 23.43 12.27 11.63
N VAL A 177 23.39 11.81 12.88
CA VAL A 177 22.46 10.76 13.30
C VAL A 177 21.27 11.40 14.02
N LEU A 178 20.07 11.14 13.51
CA LEU A 178 18.82 11.58 14.07
C LEU A 178 18.05 10.37 14.61
N LYS A 179 17.34 10.57 15.72
CA LYS A 179 16.51 9.53 16.36
C LYS A 179 15.06 9.95 16.39
N GLY A 180 14.15 9.00 16.19
CA GLY A 180 12.73 9.23 16.34
C GLY A 180 12.37 9.47 17.80
N VAL A 181 12.01 10.70 18.14
CA VAL A 181 11.55 11.11 19.47
C VAL A 181 10.03 11.15 19.47
N ILE A 182 9.43 10.43 20.41
CA ILE A 182 7.98 10.27 20.54
C ILE A 182 7.36 11.52 21.16
N ASP A 183 6.37 12.07 20.47
CA ASP A 183 5.50 13.12 21.00
C ASP A 183 4.26 12.54 21.67
N LYS A 184 3.72 11.45 21.11
CA LYS A 184 2.47 10.85 21.59
C LYS A 184 2.40 9.35 21.26
N VAL A 185 1.78 8.59 22.16
CA VAL A 185 1.33 7.21 21.89
C VAL A 185 -0.17 7.07 22.16
N VAL A 186 -0.88 6.40 21.26
CA VAL A 186 -2.30 6.09 21.37
C VAL A 186 -2.51 4.58 21.23
N VAL A 187 -3.34 4.00 22.09
CA VAL A 187 -3.86 2.63 21.90
C VAL A 187 -5.05 2.72 20.94
N GLU A 188 -4.85 2.37 19.68
CA GLU A 188 -5.90 2.39 18.64
C GLU A 188 -6.85 1.19 18.77
N GLN A 189 -6.33 0.04 19.22
CA GLN A 189 -7.14 -1.15 19.54
C GLN A 189 -6.64 -1.84 20.81
N SER A 190 -7.58 -2.27 21.65
CA SER A 190 -7.34 -3.05 22.88
C SER A 190 -8.38 -4.16 23.00
N GLY A 191 -8.32 -5.15 22.11
CA GLY A 191 -9.22 -6.30 22.13
C GLY A 191 -8.50 -7.61 22.50
N PRO A 192 -9.25 -8.68 22.83
CA PRO A 192 -8.69 -9.94 23.31
C PRO A 192 -7.89 -10.71 22.24
N ILE A 193 -8.03 -10.37 20.96
CA ILE A 193 -7.31 -11.01 19.85
C ILE A 193 -6.21 -10.11 19.28
N ARG A 194 -6.43 -8.79 19.23
CA ARG A 194 -5.51 -7.84 18.58
C ARG A 194 -5.41 -6.54 19.38
N ALA A 195 -4.17 -6.10 19.61
CA ALA A 195 -3.84 -4.77 20.08
C ALA A 195 -3.04 -4.01 19.01
N VAL A 196 -3.32 -2.70 18.91
CA VAL A 196 -2.63 -1.77 18.01
C VAL A 196 -2.26 -0.52 18.79
N LEU A 197 -0.97 -0.19 18.81
CA LEU A 197 -0.44 1.03 19.40
C LEU A 197 0.16 1.88 18.30
N LYS A 198 -0.17 3.18 18.27
CA LYS A 198 0.40 4.17 17.36
C LYS A 198 1.25 5.15 18.14
N ALA A 199 2.55 5.18 17.87
CA ALA A 199 3.45 6.25 18.27
C ALA A 199 3.56 7.27 17.14
N THR A 200 3.57 8.57 17.48
CA THR A 200 3.86 9.66 16.55
C THR A 200 4.95 10.55 17.13
N GLY A 201 5.77 11.13 16.26
CA GLY A 201 6.88 11.97 16.69
C GLY A 201 7.63 12.60 15.52
N THR A 202 8.85 13.06 15.80
CA THR A 202 9.78 13.65 14.82
C THR A 202 11.18 13.07 15.01
N TYR A 203 12.01 13.11 13.98
CA TYR A 203 13.43 12.78 14.08
C TYR A 203 14.23 13.99 14.56
N GLN A 204 15.06 13.79 15.58
CA GLN A 204 15.83 14.86 16.24
C GLN A 204 17.29 14.45 16.40
N GLY A 205 18.21 15.42 16.27
CA GLY A 205 19.65 15.25 16.47
C GLY A 205 20.24 16.45 17.21
N GLN A 206 21.47 16.34 17.73
CA GLN A 206 22.09 17.42 18.51
C GLN A 206 22.28 18.71 17.70
N ASP A 207 22.56 18.60 16.40
CA ASP A 207 22.91 19.71 15.52
C ASP A 207 21.91 19.90 14.37
N HIS A 208 20.69 19.36 14.49
CA HIS A 208 19.65 19.47 13.47
C HIS A 208 18.29 19.71 14.10
N ALA A 209 17.50 20.60 13.51
CA ALA A 209 16.12 20.82 13.94
C ALA A 209 15.28 19.54 13.77
N ALA A 210 14.18 19.45 14.52
CA ALA A 210 13.24 18.35 14.37
C ALA A 210 12.68 18.34 12.94
N VAL A 211 12.80 17.20 12.27
CA VAL A 211 12.32 16.96 10.90
C VAL A 211 11.75 15.55 10.80
N PHE A 212 11.20 15.23 9.65
CA PHE A 212 10.64 13.93 9.29
C PHE A 212 9.58 13.43 10.27
N PRO A 213 8.40 14.07 10.36
CA PRO A 213 7.30 13.57 11.18
C PRO A 213 7.04 12.10 10.87
N PHE A 214 6.93 11.28 11.90
CA PHE A 214 6.73 9.85 11.76
C PHE A 214 5.47 9.36 12.49
N SER A 215 4.96 8.24 12.00
CA SER A 215 4.08 7.35 12.75
C SER A 215 4.65 5.93 12.75
N ALA A 216 4.58 5.26 13.89
CA ALA A 216 4.97 3.86 14.03
C ALA A 216 3.86 3.09 14.73
N ARG A 217 3.34 2.06 14.07
CA ARG A 217 2.31 1.18 14.61
C ARG A 217 2.88 -0.17 15.02
N PHE A 218 2.49 -0.62 16.20
CA PHE A 218 2.88 -1.90 16.78
C PHE A 218 1.65 -2.80 16.88
N TYR A 219 1.68 -3.91 16.17
CA TYR A 219 0.61 -4.89 16.10
C TYR A 219 1.01 -6.15 16.86
N ILE A 220 0.16 -6.53 17.82
CA ILE A 220 0.33 -7.72 18.65
C ILE A 220 -0.97 -8.51 18.61
N ALA A 221 -0.84 -9.82 18.41
CA ALA A 221 -1.98 -10.74 18.32
C ALA A 221 -1.95 -11.81 19.42
N ALA A 222 -3.14 -12.29 19.78
CA ALA A 222 -3.32 -13.37 20.74
C ALA A 222 -2.56 -14.62 20.29
N GLY A 223 -1.90 -15.30 21.22
CA GLY A 223 -1.02 -16.45 20.94
C GLY A 223 0.31 -16.14 20.24
N GLY A 224 0.52 -14.90 19.77
CA GLY A 224 1.72 -14.53 19.03
C GLY A 224 2.93 -14.24 19.92
N THR A 225 4.13 -14.48 19.39
CA THR A 225 5.42 -14.11 20.00
C THR A 225 6.16 -13.03 19.20
N SER A 226 5.51 -12.46 18.19
CA SER A 226 6.06 -11.45 17.29
C SER A 226 5.32 -10.13 17.44
N VAL A 227 6.03 -9.03 17.16
CA VAL A 227 5.48 -7.68 17.04
C VAL A 227 5.66 -7.26 15.59
N ARG A 228 4.56 -6.93 14.90
CA ARG A 228 4.64 -6.31 13.57
C ARG A 228 4.73 -4.80 13.74
N VAL A 229 5.68 -4.20 13.02
CA VAL A 229 5.97 -2.77 13.04
C VAL A 229 5.66 -2.22 11.66
N VAL A 230 4.79 -1.22 11.59
CA VAL A 230 4.56 -0.41 10.38
C VAL A 230 4.99 1.01 10.70
N HIS A 231 6.12 1.42 10.13
CA HIS A 231 6.66 2.77 10.27
C HIS A 231 6.39 3.57 9.00
N PHE A 232 5.98 4.82 9.11
CA PHE A 232 5.85 5.79 8.02
C PHE A 232 6.47 7.12 8.46
N PHE A 233 7.20 7.78 7.57
CA PHE A 233 7.66 9.16 7.76
C PHE A 233 7.26 10.04 6.57
N SER A 234 7.09 11.33 6.81
CA SER A 234 6.92 12.35 5.77
C SER A 234 8.19 13.19 5.62
N TYR A 235 8.59 13.53 4.41
CA TYR A 235 9.70 14.43 4.12
C TYR A 235 9.26 15.89 4.30
N ASP A 236 9.88 16.65 5.20
CA ASP A 236 9.60 18.08 5.42
C ASP A 236 10.88 18.92 5.59
N ALA A 237 12.02 18.37 5.13
CA ALA A 237 13.33 18.97 5.24
C ALA A 237 13.73 19.77 3.98
N ASP A 238 14.90 20.41 3.99
CA ASP A 238 15.39 21.20 2.85
C ASP A 238 16.04 20.29 1.80
N GLN A 239 15.39 20.10 0.64
CA GLN A 239 15.90 19.25 -0.45
C GLN A 239 17.29 19.66 -1.00
N GLN A 240 17.79 20.86 -0.68
CA GLN A 240 19.13 21.29 -1.07
C GLN A 240 20.19 20.99 0.00
N LYS A 241 19.80 20.60 1.21
CA LYS A 241 20.71 20.38 2.34
C LYS A 241 20.57 19.00 2.98
N ASP A 242 19.37 18.43 2.98
CA ASP A 242 18.98 17.32 3.84
C ASP A 242 18.75 16.05 3.02
N PHE A 243 19.83 15.28 2.84
CA PHE A 243 19.85 14.06 2.03
C PHE A 243 19.84 12.83 2.93
N ILE A 244 18.78 12.02 2.86
CA ILE A 244 18.65 10.83 3.72
C ILE A 244 19.69 9.79 3.30
N LYS A 245 20.67 9.53 4.17
CA LYS A 245 21.74 8.54 3.96
C LYS A 245 21.38 7.17 4.48
N ALA A 246 20.54 7.09 5.52
CA ALA A 246 20.05 5.83 6.06
C ALA A 246 18.72 6.01 6.79
N LEU A 247 17.91 4.96 6.83
CA LEU A 247 16.65 4.90 7.57
C LEU A 247 16.46 3.48 8.12
N GLY A 248 16.19 3.33 9.41
CA GLY A 248 16.06 2.00 10.00
C GLY A 248 15.52 1.93 11.43
N LEU A 249 15.44 0.69 11.92
CA LEU A 249 15.08 0.34 13.29
C LEU A 249 16.27 -0.36 13.96
N SER A 250 16.73 0.16 15.09
CA SER A 250 17.86 -0.36 15.87
C SER A 250 17.40 -0.88 17.23
N TRP A 251 18.01 -1.93 17.75
CA TRP A 251 17.76 -2.45 19.11
C TRP A 251 18.97 -3.22 19.65
N THR A 252 18.90 -3.62 20.91
CA THR A 252 19.91 -4.44 21.58
C THR A 252 19.35 -5.82 21.91
N THR A 253 20.08 -6.88 21.56
CA THR A 253 19.78 -8.29 21.88
C THR A 253 20.77 -8.80 22.94
N PRO A 254 20.34 -9.19 24.15
CA PRO A 254 21.23 -9.78 25.15
C PRO A 254 21.83 -11.12 24.67
N LEU A 255 23.11 -11.35 24.96
CA LEU A 255 23.87 -12.54 24.58
C LEU A 255 24.67 -13.07 25.77
N SER A 256 24.21 -14.15 26.39
CA SER A 256 24.88 -14.75 27.55
C SER A 256 25.37 -16.19 27.33
N ASP A 257 25.06 -16.79 26.17
CA ASP A 257 25.58 -18.12 25.82
C ASP A 257 27.09 -18.06 25.53
N ALA A 258 27.76 -19.22 25.57
CA ALA A 258 29.16 -19.31 25.18
C ALA A 258 29.34 -18.90 23.71
N LEU A 259 30.50 -18.36 23.33
CA LEU A 259 30.73 -17.82 21.97
C LEU A 259 30.48 -18.85 20.85
N TYR A 260 30.72 -20.14 21.13
CA TYR A 260 30.47 -21.23 20.19
C TYR A 260 28.99 -21.63 20.09
N ASP A 261 28.14 -21.17 21.00
CA ASP A 261 26.68 -21.37 21.02
C ASP A 261 25.91 -20.07 20.72
N ARG A 262 26.60 -19.00 20.28
CA ARG A 262 25.97 -17.79 19.74
C ARG A 262 25.90 -17.90 18.23
N HIS A 263 24.74 -17.60 17.65
CA HIS A 263 24.47 -17.81 16.24
C HIS A 263 24.00 -16.54 15.54
N VAL A 264 24.41 -16.41 14.27
CA VAL A 264 23.97 -15.38 13.34
C VAL A 264 23.37 -16.06 12.11
N ARG A 265 22.22 -15.56 11.64
CA ARG A 265 21.57 -16.01 10.41
C ARG A 265 21.18 -14.85 9.50
N PHE A 266 21.25 -15.08 8.19
CA PHE A 266 20.69 -14.20 7.15
C PHE A 266 20.06 -15.03 6.03
N GLY A 267 18.88 -14.63 5.57
CA GLY A 267 18.16 -15.34 4.51
C GLY A 267 18.32 -14.74 3.11
N ALA A 268 18.21 -15.61 2.11
CA ALA A 268 18.08 -15.30 0.69
C ALA A 268 16.66 -15.65 0.22
N SER A 269 16.16 -14.92 -0.79
CA SER A 269 14.77 -15.06 -1.26
C SER A 269 14.49 -16.39 -1.97
N ASP A 270 15.53 -17.11 -2.39
CA ASP A 270 15.48 -18.43 -3.03
C ASP A 270 15.52 -19.59 -2.01
N GLY A 271 15.45 -19.28 -0.71
CA GLY A 271 15.51 -20.27 0.37
C GLY A 271 16.92 -20.50 0.93
N GLY A 272 17.93 -19.83 0.40
CA GLY A 272 19.29 -19.86 0.97
C GLY A 272 19.35 -19.29 2.39
N LEU A 273 20.22 -19.85 3.22
CA LEU A 273 20.45 -19.41 4.59
C LEU A 273 21.94 -19.40 4.89
N LEU A 274 22.50 -18.23 5.20
CA LEU A 274 23.78 -18.18 5.89
C LEU A 274 23.54 -18.52 7.35
N GLY A 275 24.26 -19.49 7.88
CA GLY A 275 24.24 -19.80 9.30
C GLY A 275 25.60 -20.09 9.89
N GLU A 276 26.03 -19.24 10.81
CA GLU A 276 27.32 -19.34 11.46
C GLU A 276 27.20 -19.12 12.97
N ALA A 277 28.12 -19.75 13.71
CA ALA A 277 28.39 -19.42 15.10
C ALA A 277 29.41 -18.28 15.21
N VAL A 278 29.35 -17.50 16.30
CA VAL A 278 30.29 -16.41 16.60
C VAL A 278 31.71 -16.94 16.77
N LEU A 279 31.88 -18.12 17.36
CA LEU A 279 33.11 -18.92 17.34
C LEU A 279 32.84 -20.26 16.64
N GLY A 280 33.30 -20.40 15.39
CA GLY A 280 33.08 -21.59 14.58
C GLY A 280 34.00 -22.76 14.96
N LEU A 281 33.43 -23.95 15.14
CA LEU A 281 34.14 -25.22 15.36
C LEU A 281 34.25 -26.07 14.07
N TYR A 282 33.71 -25.57 12.97
CA TYR A 282 33.71 -26.19 11.64
C TYR A 282 34.92 -25.76 10.80
N GLY A 283 35.32 -26.62 9.85
CA GLY A 283 36.42 -26.32 8.91
C GLY A 283 37.81 -26.24 9.55
N LEU A 284 37.99 -26.79 10.76
CA LEU A 284 39.26 -26.73 11.49
C LEU A 284 40.28 -27.76 10.97
N ARG A 285 41.57 -27.52 11.28
CA ARG A 285 42.67 -28.47 11.00
C ARG A 285 42.56 -29.78 11.80
N ARG A 286 41.89 -29.74 12.95
CA ARG A 286 41.62 -30.90 13.81
C ARG A 286 40.14 -31.23 13.73
N ASP A 287 39.83 -32.52 13.71
CA ASP A 287 38.45 -32.98 13.58
C ASP A 287 37.68 -32.70 14.88
N ALA A 288 36.66 -31.84 14.78
CA ALA A 288 35.72 -31.59 15.86
C ALA A 288 34.63 -32.66 15.95
N THR A 289 34.54 -33.57 14.98
CA THR A 289 33.55 -34.64 14.87
C THR A 289 32.12 -34.12 14.69
N ASN A 290 31.26 -34.94 14.07
CA ASN A 290 29.85 -34.58 13.85
C ASN A 290 29.08 -34.32 15.15
N ARG A 291 29.58 -34.82 16.29
CA ARG A 291 29.00 -34.57 17.61
C ARG A 291 29.06 -33.08 18.01
N LEU A 292 30.04 -32.33 17.51
CA LEU A 292 30.14 -30.87 17.69
C LEU A 292 29.59 -30.11 16.48
N LEU A 293 29.90 -30.59 15.27
CA LEU A 293 29.57 -29.88 14.04
C LEU A 293 28.06 -29.76 13.80
N ASN A 294 27.33 -30.87 13.93
CA ASN A 294 25.88 -30.88 13.66
C ASN A 294 25.11 -29.94 14.58
N PRO A 295 25.21 -30.04 15.93
CA PRO A 295 24.45 -29.14 16.79
C PRO A 295 24.84 -27.67 16.57
N GLN A 296 26.13 -27.35 16.41
CA GLN A 296 26.53 -25.96 16.17
C GLN A 296 25.97 -25.41 14.85
N TYR A 297 25.99 -26.19 13.78
CA TYR A 297 25.41 -25.82 12.50
C TYR A 297 23.88 -25.63 12.58
N GLU A 298 23.21 -26.54 13.29
CA GLU A 298 21.75 -26.51 13.49
C GLU A 298 21.29 -25.42 14.48
N GLY A 299 22.22 -24.76 15.17
CA GLY A 299 21.90 -23.74 16.18
C GLY A 299 21.47 -24.32 17.53
N GLN A 300 21.87 -25.57 17.80
CA GLN A 300 21.64 -26.28 19.05
C GLN A 300 22.86 -26.18 19.97
N PRO A 301 22.69 -26.31 21.30
CA PRO A 301 23.80 -26.27 22.23
C PRO A 301 24.79 -27.38 21.92
N VAL A 302 26.08 -27.04 21.80
CA VAL A 302 27.12 -28.07 21.70
C VAL A 302 27.25 -28.82 23.03
N PRO A 303 27.70 -30.10 23.04
CA PRO A 303 27.91 -30.84 24.27
C PRO A 303 28.90 -30.18 25.23
N ASP A 304 28.91 -30.61 26.48
CA ASP A 304 29.85 -30.12 27.49
C ASP A 304 31.32 -30.25 27.00
N ILE A 305 32.12 -29.21 27.26
CA ILE A 305 33.51 -29.10 26.79
C ILE A 305 34.41 -30.26 27.26
N SER A 306 34.09 -30.87 28.41
CA SER A 306 34.81 -32.04 28.92
C SER A 306 34.65 -33.28 28.02
N THR A 307 33.64 -33.29 27.16
CA THR A 307 33.34 -34.39 26.22
C THR A 307 33.90 -34.16 24.82
N TRP A 308 34.54 -33.02 24.57
CA TRP A 308 35.10 -32.68 23.27
C TRP A 308 36.40 -33.48 23.02
N PRO A 309 36.78 -33.70 21.76
CA PRO A 309 38.13 -34.16 21.46
C PRO A 309 39.16 -33.23 22.12
N SER A 310 40.14 -33.81 22.83
CA SER A 310 41.13 -33.03 23.60
C SER A 310 41.93 -32.05 22.73
N THR A 311 42.10 -32.36 21.45
CA THR A 311 42.72 -31.49 20.46
C THR A 311 41.93 -30.23 20.16
N ILE A 312 40.61 -30.24 20.35
CA ILE A 312 39.72 -29.09 20.16
C ILE A 312 39.59 -28.30 21.45
N SER A 313 39.28 -28.97 22.57
CA SER A 313 39.11 -28.29 23.86
C SER A 313 40.38 -27.60 24.35
N ALA A 314 41.56 -28.11 24.01
CA ALA A 314 42.83 -27.46 24.32
C ALA A 314 43.13 -26.21 23.46
N GLY A 315 42.46 -26.03 22.31
CA GLY A 315 42.85 -25.04 21.30
C GLY A 315 41.78 -24.05 20.85
N TYR A 316 40.49 -24.30 21.15
CA TYR A 316 39.38 -23.49 20.60
C TYR A 316 39.46 -21.99 20.93
N GLN A 317 40.08 -21.62 22.05
CA GLN A 317 40.26 -20.21 22.45
C GLN A 317 41.22 -19.44 21.53
N GLN A 318 41.99 -20.13 20.69
CA GLN A 318 42.88 -19.53 19.69
C GLN A 318 42.16 -19.24 18.37
N LEU A 319 40.90 -19.68 18.23
CA LEU A 319 40.11 -19.47 17.02
C LEU A 319 39.63 -18.02 16.93
N PRO A 320 39.44 -17.49 15.71
CA PRO A 320 38.85 -16.18 15.53
C PRO A 320 37.41 -16.16 16.05
N VAL A 321 37.03 -15.01 16.62
CA VAL A 321 35.67 -14.75 17.09
C VAL A 321 35.10 -13.59 16.28
N TRP A 322 33.93 -13.78 15.68
CA TRP A 322 33.35 -12.85 14.71
C TRP A 322 32.36 -11.88 15.37
N ASN A 323 32.82 -10.66 15.65
CA ASN A 323 32.10 -9.64 16.41
C ASN A 323 30.99 -8.90 15.64
N ASP A 324 31.22 -8.60 14.36
CA ASP A 324 30.31 -7.77 13.58
C ASP A 324 29.96 -8.42 12.24
N TRP A 325 28.73 -8.18 11.79
CA TRP A 325 28.14 -8.73 10.57
C TRP A 325 27.31 -7.70 9.83
N SER A 326 27.39 -7.66 8.51
CA SER A 326 26.58 -6.77 7.67
C SER A 326 26.04 -7.52 6.48
N LEU A 327 24.72 -7.49 6.31
CA LEU A 327 24.05 -7.77 5.05
C LEU A 327 23.73 -6.45 4.34
N ASP A 328 23.99 -6.38 3.05
CA ASP A 328 23.76 -5.20 2.23
C ASP A 328 23.15 -5.60 0.89
N GLN A 329 21.87 -5.29 0.70
CA GLN A 329 21.20 -5.40 -0.60
C GLN A 329 21.51 -4.13 -1.40
N GLN A 330 22.54 -4.23 -2.22
CA GLN A 330 23.18 -3.08 -2.90
C GLN A 330 22.38 -2.54 -4.07
N ASN A 331 21.56 -3.38 -4.68
CA ASN A 331 20.61 -3.05 -5.73
C ASN A 331 19.56 -4.18 -5.79
N THR A 332 18.71 -4.23 -6.80
CA THR A 332 17.60 -5.21 -6.89
C THR A 332 18.05 -6.63 -7.25
N GLU A 333 19.33 -6.80 -7.59
CA GLU A 333 19.92 -8.03 -8.15
C GLU A 333 21.18 -8.51 -7.41
N ARG A 334 21.66 -7.80 -6.37
CA ARG A 334 22.81 -8.24 -5.59
C ARG A 334 22.72 -7.84 -4.13
N PHE A 335 22.99 -8.82 -3.26
CA PHE A 335 23.36 -8.58 -1.87
C PHE A 335 24.71 -9.20 -1.52
N THR A 336 25.36 -8.64 -0.50
CA THR A 336 26.58 -9.18 0.10
C THR A 336 26.41 -9.35 1.60
N ILE A 337 27.12 -10.30 2.19
CA ILE A 337 27.28 -10.49 3.62
C ILE A 337 28.77 -10.38 3.95
N ARG A 338 29.10 -9.55 4.92
CA ARG A 338 30.47 -9.36 5.42
C ARG A 338 30.54 -9.54 6.92
N LYS A 339 31.68 -10.02 7.42
CA LYS A 339 31.95 -10.19 8.85
C LYS A 339 33.33 -9.69 9.24
N ARG A 340 33.54 -9.34 10.51
CA ARG A 340 34.87 -8.99 11.05
C ARG A 340 34.99 -9.35 12.52
N THR A 341 36.23 -9.48 12.99
CA THR A 341 36.56 -9.89 14.36
C THR A 341 36.57 -8.74 15.36
N ASP A 342 36.83 -7.51 14.92
CA ASP A 342 36.93 -6.33 15.78
C ASP A 342 36.49 -5.05 15.05
N LYS A 343 36.08 -4.01 15.79
CA LYS A 343 35.64 -2.74 15.22
C LYS A 343 36.79 -1.85 14.73
N GLY A 344 38.00 -2.05 15.25
CA GLY A 344 39.16 -1.20 15.03
C GLY A 344 39.74 -1.25 13.62
N SER A 345 40.62 -0.29 13.31
CA SER A 345 41.29 -0.15 12.01
C SER A 345 42.36 -1.22 11.71
N LYS A 346 42.59 -2.15 12.64
CA LYS A 346 43.62 -3.20 12.52
C LYS A 346 43.13 -4.48 11.85
N VAL A 347 41.82 -4.60 11.61
CA VAL A 347 41.20 -5.77 10.99
C VAL A 347 40.35 -5.36 9.79
N ILE A 348 40.24 -6.26 8.82
CA ILE A 348 39.42 -6.05 7.62
C ILE A 348 37.99 -6.58 7.83
N TRP A 349 37.08 -6.14 6.98
CA TRP A 349 35.86 -6.89 6.69
C TRP A 349 36.21 -8.04 5.75
N LEU A 350 35.75 -9.25 6.08
CA LEU A 350 35.82 -10.43 5.24
C LEU A 350 34.48 -10.62 4.53
N ASP A 351 34.49 -10.87 3.23
CA ASP A 351 33.32 -11.32 2.50
C ASP A 351 32.94 -12.73 2.95
N ALA A 352 31.72 -12.89 3.47
CA ALA A 352 31.19 -14.13 4.04
C ALA A 352 30.18 -14.81 3.11
N GLY A 353 29.56 -14.05 2.20
CA GLY A 353 28.65 -14.59 1.20
C GLY A 353 28.09 -13.49 0.30
N GLU A 354 27.53 -13.90 -0.82
CA GLU A 354 26.80 -13.02 -1.73
C GLU A 354 25.66 -13.80 -2.38
N GLY A 355 24.70 -13.07 -2.94
CA GLY A 355 23.60 -13.65 -3.68
C GLY A 355 22.83 -12.60 -4.43
N ARG A 356 21.75 -13.03 -5.09
CA ARG A 356 20.95 -12.14 -5.93
C ARG A 356 20.02 -11.26 -5.10
N ARG A 357 19.12 -11.88 -4.33
CA ARG A 357 18.08 -11.18 -3.57
C ARG A 357 18.01 -11.73 -2.14
N SER A 358 18.17 -10.85 -1.16
CA SER A 358 17.96 -11.20 0.24
C SER A 358 16.47 -11.38 0.51
N SER A 359 16.11 -12.29 1.41
CA SER A 359 14.74 -12.38 1.92
C SER A 359 14.37 -11.19 2.81
N GLY A 360 15.35 -10.39 3.27
CA GLY A 360 15.14 -9.39 4.32
C GLY A 360 15.05 -9.99 5.72
N THR A 361 15.38 -11.27 5.89
CA THR A 361 15.34 -11.95 7.19
C THR A 361 16.71 -12.16 7.81
N GLY A 362 16.76 -12.21 9.14
CA GLY A 362 17.95 -12.63 9.86
C GLY A 362 17.66 -12.93 11.33
N PHE A 363 18.70 -13.37 12.05
CA PHE A 363 18.61 -13.70 13.46
C PHE A 363 19.96 -13.47 14.15
N VAL A 364 19.90 -13.06 15.42
CA VAL A 364 21.02 -13.13 16.35
C VAL A 364 20.54 -13.62 17.71
N GLY A 365 21.29 -14.54 18.31
CA GLY A 365 20.95 -15.11 19.61
C GLY A 365 21.92 -16.20 20.02
N GLY A 366 21.55 -16.96 21.05
CA GLY A 366 22.27 -18.17 21.45
C GLY A 366 21.37 -19.39 21.54
N ALA A 367 21.98 -20.58 21.51
CA ALA A 367 21.28 -21.85 21.43
C ALA A 367 20.41 -22.15 22.66
N THR A 368 20.81 -21.68 23.85
CA THR A 368 20.07 -21.93 25.10
C THR A 368 19.21 -20.74 25.49
N LYS A 369 19.71 -19.52 25.28
CA LYS A 369 19.06 -18.29 25.73
C LYS A 369 18.15 -17.69 24.67
N GLY A 370 18.16 -18.23 23.45
CA GLY A 370 17.38 -17.73 22.32
C GLY A 370 17.91 -16.38 21.83
N GLY A 371 17.07 -15.66 21.08
CA GLY A 371 17.44 -14.39 20.48
C GLY A 371 16.28 -13.71 19.78
N VAL A 372 16.60 -12.86 18.82
CA VAL A 372 15.64 -12.09 18.05
C VAL A 372 15.85 -12.39 16.57
N GLY A 373 14.79 -12.90 15.92
CA GLY A 373 14.68 -12.91 14.47
C GLY A 373 14.11 -11.58 13.98
N TRP A 374 14.35 -11.24 12.72
CA TRP A 374 13.67 -10.14 12.03
C TRP A 374 13.34 -10.53 10.59
N ALA A 375 12.38 -9.82 10.04
CA ALA A 375 11.96 -9.85 8.66
C ALA A 375 11.57 -8.44 8.24
N LEU A 376 12.22 -7.94 7.18
CA LEU A 376 11.85 -6.71 6.49
C LEU A 376 11.05 -7.07 5.24
N ARG A 377 9.79 -6.65 5.19
CA ARG A 377 8.92 -6.87 4.03
C ARG A 377 9.48 -6.14 2.82
N GLU A 378 9.45 -6.80 1.66
CA GLU A 378 9.85 -6.21 0.37
C GLU A 378 11.32 -5.73 0.32
N ALA A 379 12.20 -6.34 1.12
CA ALA A 379 13.58 -5.86 1.30
C ALA A 379 14.37 -5.69 -0.01
N TRP A 380 14.30 -6.65 -0.93
CA TRP A 380 15.01 -6.54 -2.21
C TRP A 380 14.24 -5.72 -3.24
N GLN A 381 12.91 -5.74 -3.21
CA GLN A 381 12.06 -4.92 -4.07
C GLN A 381 12.22 -3.42 -3.77
N ARG A 382 12.55 -3.07 -2.53
CA ARG A 382 12.78 -1.70 -2.08
C ARG A 382 14.26 -1.38 -1.89
N ALA A 383 15.15 -2.13 -2.56
CA ALA A 383 16.58 -1.89 -2.49
C ALA A 383 16.92 -0.41 -2.74
N THR A 384 17.92 0.15 -2.06
CA THR A 384 18.91 -0.53 -1.21
C THR A 384 18.49 -0.69 0.24
N THR A 385 18.56 -1.92 0.76
CA THR A 385 18.24 -2.25 2.16
C THR A 385 19.41 -2.99 2.82
N GLY A 386 19.36 -3.20 4.13
CA GLY A 386 20.43 -3.93 4.81
C GLY A 386 20.14 -4.29 6.25
N ALA A 387 21.06 -5.01 6.86
CA ALA A 387 21.03 -5.32 8.28
C ALA A 387 22.44 -5.37 8.85
N ASP A 388 22.62 -4.83 10.04
CA ASP A 388 23.88 -4.76 10.75
C ASP A 388 23.74 -5.39 12.14
N ILE A 389 24.67 -6.27 12.50
CA ILE A 389 24.82 -6.84 13.85
C ILE A 389 26.20 -6.44 14.36
N ARG A 390 26.27 -5.87 15.57
CA ARG A 390 27.52 -5.38 16.17
C ARG A 390 27.68 -5.91 17.58
N GLY A 391 28.89 -6.28 17.97
CA GLY A 391 29.19 -6.63 19.37
C GLY A 391 28.77 -8.04 19.80
N THR A 392 28.69 -9.02 18.88
CA THR A 392 28.27 -10.40 19.20
C THR A 392 29.21 -11.14 20.17
N THR A 393 30.41 -10.61 20.42
CA THR A 393 31.37 -11.14 21.40
C THR A 393 31.18 -10.58 22.81
N THR A 394 30.33 -9.58 22.97
CA THR A 394 30.02 -8.92 24.25
C THR A 394 28.74 -9.48 24.86
N ASP A 395 28.29 -8.96 26.01
CA ASP A 395 27.05 -9.42 26.66
C ASP A 395 25.77 -9.04 25.90
N SER A 396 25.87 -8.25 24.83
CA SER A 396 24.73 -7.90 23.97
C SER A 396 25.16 -7.49 22.57
N ALA A 397 24.38 -7.85 21.56
CA ALA A 397 24.56 -7.34 20.20
C ALA A 397 23.62 -6.17 19.90
N GLN A 398 24.13 -5.11 19.27
CA GLN A 398 23.28 -4.11 18.64
C GLN A 398 22.90 -4.59 17.24
N VAL A 399 21.60 -4.63 16.95
CA VAL A 399 21.06 -4.96 15.63
C VAL A 399 20.43 -3.71 15.04
N THR A 400 20.67 -3.46 13.75
CA THR A 400 19.95 -2.42 13.01
C THR A 400 19.48 -2.96 11.68
N VAL A 401 18.18 -2.86 11.41
CA VAL A 401 17.57 -3.22 10.12
C VAL A 401 17.31 -1.92 9.36
N TRP A 402 17.87 -1.83 8.17
CA TRP A 402 17.88 -0.64 7.33
C TRP A 402 16.85 -0.78 6.21
N ALA A 403 15.78 0.03 6.28
CA ALA A 403 14.87 0.26 5.17
C ALA A 403 15.53 1.09 4.05
N TYR A 404 16.56 1.88 4.41
CA TYR A 404 17.51 2.45 3.47
C TYR A 404 18.93 2.29 4.01
N SER A 405 19.79 1.58 3.26
CA SER A 405 21.13 1.19 3.72
C SER A 405 22.10 2.39 3.78
N PRO A 406 22.89 2.55 4.86
CA PRO A 406 23.93 3.59 4.96
C PRO A 406 25.07 3.44 3.94
N ARG A 407 25.11 2.32 3.21
CA ARG A 407 26.12 2.01 2.20
C ARG A 407 25.69 2.45 0.79
N ALA A 408 24.45 2.88 0.62
CA ALA A 408 23.95 3.45 -0.63
C ALA A 408 24.31 4.94 -0.73
N PRO A 409 24.21 5.54 -1.94
CA PRO A 409 24.17 7.00 -2.09
C PRO A 409 23.12 7.63 -1.16
N ALA A 410 23.27 8.88 -0.75
CA ALA A 410 22.20 9.59 -0.07
C ALA A 410 21.04 9.85 -1.03
N LEU A 411 19.81 9.76 -0.54
CA LEU A 411 18.60 10.03 -1.33
C LEU A 411 18.58 11.50 -1.76
N ASP A 412 18.65 11.73 -3.06
CA ASP A 412 18.52 13.04 -3.67
C ASP A 412 17.05 13.30 -4.04
N MET A 413 16.46 14.29 -3.37
CA MET A 413 15.04 14.61 -3.50
C MET A 413 14.78 15.77 -4.48
N ARG A 414 15.84 16.33 -5.08
CA ARG A 414 15.77 17.50 -5.96
C ARG A 414 15.16 17.15 -7.32
N HIS A 415 14.82 18.18 -8.08
CA HIS A 415 14.41 18.00 -9.47
C HIS A 415 15.54 17.42 -10.32
N TYR A 416 15.18 16.66 -11.36
CA TYR A 416 16.15 16.01 -12.26
C TYR A 416 16.88 17.01 -13.18
N ASP A 417 16.36 18.24 -13.31
CA ASP A 417 16.94 19.32 -14.11
C ASP A 417 16.80 20.67 -13.39
N THR A 418 17.58 21.65 -13.82
CA THR A 418 17.45 23.06 -13.43
C THR A 418 16.49 23.85 -14.34
N VAL A 419 16.06 23.27 -15.46
CA VAL A 419 15.13 23.87 -16.42
C VAL A 419 13.82 23.08 -16.48
N ALA A 420 12.69 23.79 -16.57
CA ALA A 420 11.38 23.21 -16.78
C ALA A 420 11.16 22.82 -18.25
N HIS A 421 10.66 21.62 -18.53
CA HIS A 421 10.39 21.13 -19.88
C HIS A 421 8.88 21.11 -20.12
N GLY A 422 8.35 22.01 -20.95
CA GLY A 422 6.91 22.28 -21.04
C GLY A 422 6.04 21.19 -21.70
N LEU A 423 4.72 21.34 -21.54
CA LEU A 423 3.70 20.32 -21.84
C LEU A 423 3.70 19.83 -23.30
N ASP A 424 4.02 20.69 -24.26
CA ASP A 424 3.84 20.39 -25.69
C ASP A 424 4.76 19.28 -26.21
N LEU A 425 5.98 19.14 -25.67
CA LEU A 425 6.97 18.17 -26.15
C LEU A 425 7.24 17.05 -25.15
N THR A 426 7.37 17.38 -23.87
CA THR A 426 7.72 16.40 -22.82
C THR A 426 6.52 15.98 -21.99
N TYR A 427 5.34 16.57 -22.24
CA TYR A 427 4.13 16.30 -21.48
C TYR A 427 4.25 16.60 -19.98
N GLU A 428 5.13 17.51 -19.60
CA GLU A 428 5.43 17.96 -18.23
C GLU A 428 4.92 19.39 -17.97
N ASP A 429 4.37 19.65 -16.78
CA ASP A 429 3.80 20.94 -16.38
C ASP A 429 4.52 21.57 -15.17
N VAL A 430 5.83 21.77 -15.29
CA VAL A 430 6.68 22.35 -14.24
C VAL A 430 6.62 23.89 -14.21
N GLY A 431 7.08 24.51 -13.11
CA GLY A 431 7.34 25.95 -13.02
C GLY A 431 6.23 26.81 -12.40
N ASN A 432 5.22 26.18 -11.78
CA ASN A 432 4.28 26.81 -10.82
C ASN A 432 3.32 25.74 -10.25
N PRO A 433 3.63 25.12 -9.08
CA PRO A 433 4.86 25.28 -8.30
C PRO A 433 6.07 24.69 -9.03
N ASP A 434 7.25 25.01 -8.51
CA ASP A 434 8.45 24.24 -8.79
C ASP A 434 8.36 22.84 -8.15
N PRO A 435 9.16 21.88 -8.63
CA PRO A 435 9.24 20.53 -8.08
C PRO A 435 9.60 20.56 -6.59
N ASP A 436 8.78 19.92 -5.76
CA ASP A 436 8.90 19.97 -4.31
C ASP A 436 8.49 18.63 -3.68
N PRO A 437 9.40 17.91 -3.00
CA PRO A 437 9.10 16.66 -2.31
C PRO A 437 8.41 16.86 -0.95
N ALA A 438 8.27 18.09 -0.44
CA ALA A 438 7.73 18.34 0.89
C ALA A 438 6.32 17.75 1.06
N GLY A 439 6.18 16.84 2.01
CA GLY A 439 4.95 16.17 2.38
C GLY A 439 4.77 14.77 1.79
N ILE A 440 5.58 14.34 0.82
CA ILE A 440 5.59 12.92 0.44
C ILE A 440 6.23 12.10 1.56
N GLY A 441 6.10 10.79 1.52
CA GLY A 441 6.68 9.92 2.52
C GLY A 441 6.82 8.48 2.06
N ARG A 442 7.32 7.64 2.96
CA ARG A 442 7.39 6.21 2.69
C ARG A 442 7.27 5.40 3.96
N SER A 443 6.52 4.31 3.88
CA SER A 443 6.44 3.32 4.94
C SER A 443 7.46 2.20 4.76
N TYR A 444 7.80 1.53 5.86
CA TYR A 444 8.38 0.19 5.83
C TYR A 444 7.73 -0.68 6.90
N GLU A 445 7.65 -1.97 6.61
CA GLU A 445 7.02 -2.96 7.47
C GLU A 445 8.03 -4.04 7.83
N GLY A 446 8.06 -4.42 9.11
CA GLY A 446 8.83 -5.55 9.57
C GLY A 446 8.17 -6.28 10.72
N ASN A 447 8.66 -7.48 11.03
CA ASN A 447 8.32 -8.23 12.22
C ASN A 447 9.48 -9.17 12.58
N ASN A 448 9.30 -10.02 13.59
CA ASN A 448 10.39 -10.84 14.11
C ASN A 448 10.52 -12.25 13.48
N LEU A 449 9.71 -12.62 12.48
CA LEU A 449 9.59 -14.01 12.00
C LEU A 449 9.41 -14.21 10.48
N ILE A 450 8.49 -13.51 9.80
CA ILE A 450 8.17 -13.78 8.37
C ILE A 450 8.08 -12.51 7.53
N VAL A 451 8.40 -12.62 6.24
CA VAL A 451 8.43 -11.46 5.31
C VAL A 451 7.04 -11.04 4.85
N ASN A 452 6.20 -12.01 4.48
CA ASN A 452 4.85 -11.76 3.97
C ASN A 452 3.82 -12.03 5.07
N THR A 453 2.98 -11.04 5.37
CA THR A 453 1.83 -11.22 6.28
C THR A 453 0.73 -11.96 5.51
N PRO A 454 0.34 -13.19 5.92
CA PRO A 454 -0.72 -13.92 5.23
C PRO A 454 -2.06 -13.20 5.32
N GLN A 455 -2.76 -13.13 4.19
CA GLN A 455 -4.03 -12.41 4.07
C GLN A 455 -5.18 -13.38 3.79
N LEU A 456 -6.27 -13.24 4.55
CA LEU A 456 -7.56 -13.89 4.28
C LEU A 456 -8.45 -12.98 3.44
N VAL A 457 -9.17 -13.56 2.49
CA VAL A 457 -10.15 -12.88 1.63
C VAL A 457 -11.37 -13.77 1.36
N ALA A 458 -12.52 -13.16 1.09
CA ALA A 458 -13.69 -13.85 0.58
C ALA A 458 -13.58 -14.13 -0.93
N SER A 459 -14.49 -14.94 -1.47
CA SER A 459 -14.51 -15.26 -2.89
C SER A 459 -14.90 -14.06 -3.77
N PRO A 460 -14.47 -14.03 -5.05
CA PRO A 460 -14.91 -13.03 -6.02
C PRO A 460 -16.43 -12.91 -6.15
N GLN A 461 -17.15 -14.04 -6.12
CA GLN A 461 -18.62 -14.07 -6.17
C GLN A 461 -19.24 -13.40 -4.94
N PHE A 462 -18.62 -13.57 -3.77
CA PHE A 462 -19.04 -12.88 -2.56
C PHE A 462 -18.89 -11.38 -2.75
N TYR A 463 -17.73 -10.88 -3.17
CA TYR A 463 -17.51 -9.45 -3.38
C TYR A 463 -18.42 -8.84 -4.45
N ALA A 464 -18.55 -9.49 -5.62
CA ALA A 464 -19.37 -8.99 -6.72
C ALA A 464 -20.83 -8.79 -6.29
N SER A 465 -21.38 -9.71 -5.49
CA SER A 465 -22.78 -9.63 -5.02
C SER A 465 -23.05 -8.56 -3.96
N ARG A 466 -22.05 -7.77 -3.55
CA ARG A 466 -22.18 -6.62 -2.64
C ARG A 466 -22.13 -5.27 -3.35
N ASN A 467 -22.03 -5.24 -4.68
CA ASN A 467 -22.02 -4.00 -5.49
C ASN A 467 -20.96 -2.99 -5.02
N LEU A 468 -19.76 -3.47 -4.69
CA LEU A 468 -18.70 -2.62 -4.13
C LEU A 468 -18.17 -1.63 -5.18
N PHE A 469 -17.78 -0.44 -4.72
CA PHE A 469 -16.97 0.52 -5.50
C PHE A 469 -17.57 0.82 -6.89
N GLY A 470 -18.82 1.29 -6.91
CA GLY A 470 -19.58 1.57 -8.14
C GLY A 470 -20.43 0.40 -8.64
N GLY A 471 -20.10 -0.85 -8.25
CA GLY A 471 -20.94 -2.03 -8.42
C GLY A 471 -21.15 -2.51 -9.87
N ARG A 472 -20.51 -1.89 -10.87
CA ARG A 472 -20.65 -2.24 -12.29
C ARG A 472 -19.43 -3.02 -12.72
N TRP A 473 -19.26 -4.18 -12.12
CA TRP A 473 -18.27 -5.19 -12.45
C TRP A 473 -18.80 -6.53 -11.91
N ASN A 474 -18.35 -7.65 -12.47
CA ASN A 474 -18.73 -8.98 -12.00
C ASN A 474 -17.56 -9.95 -12.17
N VAL A 475 -17.65 -11.17 -11.63
CA VAL A 475 -16.68 -12.24 -11.91
C VAL A 475 -16.54 -12.48 -13.43
N PRO A 476 -15.39 -12.98 -13.92
CA PRO A 476 -15.15 -13.19 -15.34
C PRO A 476 -16.28 -13.96 -16.01
N ASN A 477 -16.70 -13.47 -17.19
CA ASN A 477 -17.75 -14.09 -17.96
C ASN A 477 -17.22 -14.63 -19.29
N THR A 478 -17.37 -15.93 -19.52
CA THR A 478 -16.98 -16.61 -20.75
C THR A 478 -18.18 -17.24 -21.47
N SER A 479 -19.40 -16.77 -21.20
CA SER A 479 -20.64 -17.35 -21.76
C SER A 479 -20.81 -17.13 -23.27
N THR A 480 -20.17 -16.11 -23.83
CA THR A 480 -20.12 -15.84 -25.28
C THR A 480 -18.68 -15.74 -25.76
N ALA A 481 -18.47 -15.93 -27.06
CA ALA A 481 -17.13 -15.81 -27.66
C ALA A 481 -16.53 -14.40 -27.49
N GLY A 482 -17.34 -13.35 -27.65
CA GLY A 482 -16.90 -11.96 -27.42
C GLY A 482 -16.51 -11.71 -25.96
N ALA A 483 -17.29 -12.21 -25.00
CA ALA A 483 -16.97 -12.07 -23.58
C ALA A 483 -15.67 -12.82 -23.23
N ALA A 484 -15.54 -14.08 -23.65
CA ALA A 484 -14.33 -14.87 -23.44
C ALA A 484 -13.07 -14.23 -24.05
N ALA A 485 -13.20 -13.59 -25.22
CA ALA A 485 -12.08 -12.90 -25.86
C ALA A 485 -11.63 -11.65 -25.10
N ILE A 486 -12.56 -10.89 -24.50
CA ILE A 486 -12.20 -9.79 -23.59
C ILE A 486 -11.47 -10.34 -22.38
N GLU A 487 -12.04 -11.32 -21.67
CA GLU A 487 -11.41 -11.87 -20.45
C GLU A 487 -10.00 -12.38 -20.73
N LYS A 488 -9.80 -13.09 -21.86
CA LYS A 488 -8.47 -13.53 -22.29
C LYS A 488 -7.54 -12.34 -22.51
N THR A 489 -7.96 -11.34 -23.28
CA THR A 489 -7.10 -10.19 -23.59
C THR A 489 -6.75 -9.38 -22.35
N LYS A 490 -7.67 -9.27 -21.39
CA LYS A 490 -7.41 -8.60 -20.10
C LYS A 490 -6.46 -9.39 -19.22
N ASN A 491 -6.58 -10.71 -19.21
CA ASN A 491 -5.64 -11.58 -18.51
C ASN A 491 -4.23 -11.48 -19.11
N ASP A 492 -4.11 -11.50 -20.44
CA ASP A 492 -2.82 -11.40 -21.15
C ASP A 492 -2.17 -10.02 -20.92
N LEU A 493 -2.96 -8.94 -20.95
CA LEU A 493 -2.48 -7.59 -20.67
C LEU A 493 -2.00 -7.45 -19.22
N PHE A 494 -2.76 -7.95 -18.25
CA PHE A 494 -2.35 -7.94 -16.85
C PHE A 494 -1.06 -8.75 -16.64
N ALA A 495 -0.94 -9.92 -17.27
CA ALA A 495 0.29 -10.72 -17.23
C ALA A 495 1.50 -9.97 -17.83
N PHE A 496 1.30 -9.19 -18.89
CA PHE A 496 2.35 -8.33 -19.45
C PHE A 496 2.83 -7.28 -18.43
N TYR A 497 1.93 -6.54 -17.78
CA TYR A 497 2.32 -5.55 -16.76
C TYR A 497 3.02 -6.17 -15.56
N LEU A 498 2.57 -7.34 -15.08
CA LEU A 498 3.28 -8.07 -14.03
C LEU A 498 4.71 -8.43 -14.43
N ALA A 499 4.90 -8.88 -15.67
CA ALA A 499 6.23 -9.19 -16.20
C ALA A 499 7.10 -7.94 -16.38
N GLU A 500 6.51 -6.80 -16.74
CA GLU A 500 7.23 -5.53 -16.89
C GLU A 500 7.89 -5.06 -15.59
N VAL A 501 7.28 -5.28 -14.42
CA VAL A 501 7.88 -4.92 -13.13
C VAL A 501 9.27 -5.55 -12.98
N GLU A 502 9.38 -6.86 -13.23
CA GLU A 502 10.65 -7.59 -13.15
C GLU A 502 11.58 -7.27 -14.33
N GLN A 503 11.04 -7.16 -15.54
CA GLN A 503 11.81 -6.89 -16.75
C GLN A 503 12.47 -5.50 -16.71
N ARG A 504 11.73 -4.49 -16.26
CA ARG A 504 12.18 -3.08 -16.21
C ARG A 504 12.78 -2.68 -14.87
N LYS A 505 12.76 -3.59 -13.89
CA LYS A 505 13.25 -3.34 -12.53
C LYS A 505 12.57 -2.14 -11.89
N TRP A 506 11.24 -2.08 -11.97
CA TRP A 506 10.42 -1.09 -11.27
C TRP A 506 10.38 -1.38 -9.77
N TYR A 507 11.56 -1.27 -9.18
CA TYR A 507 11.93 -1.55 -7.81
C TYR A 507 12.71 -0.33 -7.30
N GLY A 508 12.87 -0.24 -6.00
CA GLY A 508 13.58 0.86 -5.36
C GLY A 508 12.80 1.43 -4.18
N PHE A 509 13.52 2.13 -3.30
CA PHE A 509 12.92 2.73 -2.11
C PHE A 509 11.70 3.61 -2.41
N TRP A 510 11.85 4.55 -3.34
CA TRP A 510 10.77 5.43 -3.80
C TRP A 510 9.89 4.79 -4.87
N ASN A 511 10.43 3.92 -5.72
CA ASN A 511 9.77 3.54 -6.98
C ASN A 511 8.87 2.31 -6.88
N PHE A 512 9.17 1.36 -5.97
CA PHE A 512 8.49 0.08 -5.99
C PHE A 512 6.98 0.21 -5.71
N GLY A 513 6.17 -0.27 -6.65
CA GLY A 513 4.71 -0.25 -6.56
C GLY A 513 4.05 0.47 -7.74
N ASP A 514 4.76 1.41 -8.38
CA ASP A 514 4.27 2.14 -9.54
C ASP A 514 4.66 1.49 -10.88
N PHE A 515 4.00 1.94 -11.95
CA PHE A 515 4.30 1.62 -13.34
C PHE A 515 4.78 2.87 -14.08
N MET A 516 5.29 2.70 -15.30
CA MET A 516 5.49 3.84 -16.19
C MET A 516 4.27 4.06 -17.11
N HIS A 517 4.14 5.27 -17.66
CA HIS A 517 2.94 5.76 -18.32
C HIS A 517 2.89 5.45 -19.81
N THR A 518 3.97 5.66 -20.57
CA THR A 518 3.97 5.41 -22.04
C THR A 518 5.26 4.80 -22.57
N TYR A 519 5.10 3.93 -23.58
CA TYR A 519 6.20 3.22 -24.23
C TYR A 519 6.89 4.01 -25.35
N ASP A 520 8.19 3.75 -25.53
CA ASP A 520 9.01 4.19 -26.66
C ASP A 520 9.41 2.97 -27.49
N GLN A 521 8.74 2.79 -28.63
CA GLN A 521 9.01 1.71 -29.58
C GLN A 521 10.36 1.81 -30.30
N THR A 522 10.99 2.98 -30.32
CA THR A 522 12.28 3.16 -31.00
C THR A 522 13.41 2.68 -30.09
N ARG A 523 13.32 3.01 -28.79
CA ARG A 523 14.31 2.60 -27.78
C ARG A 523 13.95 1.28 -27.09
N HIS A 524 12.75 0.75 -27.30
CA HIS A 524 12.24 -0.47 -26.68
C HIS A 524 12.26 -0.39 -25.14
N VAL A 525 11.89 0.79 -24.61
CA VAL A 525 11.80 1.09 -23.18
C VAL A 525 10.58 1.95 -22.92
N TRP A 526 10.11 1.94 -21.67
CA TRP A 526 9.20 2.99 -21.22
C TRP A 526 9.92 4.33 -21.19
N ARG A 527 9.18 5.42 -21.38
CA ARG A 527 9.72 6.79 -21.50
C ARG A 527 10.11 7.38 -20.14
N TYR A 528 11.01 6.67 -19.44
CA TYR A 528 11.46 6.99 -18.09
C TYR A 528 12.10 8.38 -17.94
N ASP A 529 12.52 8.97 -19.05
CA ASP A 529 13.29 10.21 -19.15
C ASP A 529 12.57 11.33 -19.92
N VAL A 530 11.28 11.19 -20.22
CA VAL A 530 10.52 12.18 -20.99
C VAL A 530 9.32 12.68 -20.20
N GLY A 531 9.56 13.67 -19.33
CA GLY A 531 8.54 14.41 -18.58
C GLY A 531 7.38 13.55 -18.09
N GLY A 532 6.15 13.88 -18.52
CA GLY A 532 4.93 13.18 -18.12
C GLY A 532 4.71 11.80 -18.75
N TYR A 533 5.70 11.18 -19.38
CA TYR A 533 5.57 9.81 -19.89
C TYR A 533 6.27 8.74 -19.04
N ALA A 534 6.96 9.17 -17.97
CA ALA A 534 7.71 8.32 -17.06
C ALA A 534 6.79 7.66 -16.01
N TRP A 535 6.95 7.90 -14.70
CA TRP A 535 6.11 7.26 -13.66
C TRP A 535 4.64 7.66 -13.79
N ASP A 536 3.74 6.67 -13.67
CA ASP A 536 2.31 6.79 -13.99
C ASP A 536 1.50 7.47 -12.88
N ASN A 537 1.93 7.38 -11.63
CA ASN A 537 1.28 8.01 -10.47
C ASN A 537 -0.26 7.78 -10.42
N GLY A 538 -0.73 6.63 -10.90
CA GLY A 538 -2.15 6.27 -10.93
C GLY A 538 -3.02 7.02 -11.96
N GLU A 539 -2.43 7.61 -12.99
CA GLU A 539 -3.16 8.34 -14.03
C GLU A 539 -4.26 7.46 -14.67
N LEU A 540 -5.46 8.02 -14.82
CA LEU A 540 -6.66 7.32 -15.32
C LEU A 540 -7.06 6.02 -14.59
N GLY A 541 -6.73 5.90 -13.30
CA GLY A 541 -7.28 4.87 -12.42
C GLY A 541 -6.57 3.51 -12.52
N THR A 542 -5.26 3.51 -12.68
CA THR A 542 -4.41 2.30 -12.68
C THR A 542 -4.64 1.44 -11.45
N ASP A 543 -4.70 2.02 -10.26
CA ASP A 543 -4.94 1.28 -9.02
C ASP A 543 -6.37 0.69 -8.97
N LEU A 544 -7.38 1.43 -9.43
CA LEU A 544 -8.74 0.90 -9.56
C LEU A 544 -8.81 -0.28 -10.54
N TRP A 545 -8.12 -0.21 -11.67
CA TRP A 545 -8.01 -1.33 -12.60
C TRP A 545 -7.46 -2.59 -11.92
N LEU A 546 -6.35 -2.47 -11.20
CA LEU A 546 -5.72 -3.60 -10.50
C LEU A 546 -6.63 -4.17 -9.42
N TRP A 547 -7.29 -3.31 -8.63
CA TRP A 547 -8.27 -3.76 -7.63
C TRP A 547 -9.46 -4.47 -8.26
N MET A 548 -9.98 -3.97 -9.38
CA MET A 548 -11.05 -4.65 -10.11
C MET A 548 -10.58 -5.99 -10.69
N THR A 549 -9.34 -6.08 -11.19
CA THR A 549 -8.77 -7.37 -11.60
C THR A 549 -8.75 -8.36 -10.42
N PHE A 550 -8.31 -7.95 -9.22
CA PHE A 550 -8.35 -8.79 -8.03
C PHE A 550 -9.79 -9.19 -7.64
N LEU A 551 -10.68 -8.22 -7.46
CA LEU A 551 -12.05 -8.48 -6.98
C LEU A 551 -12.85 -9.38 -7.93
N ARG A 552 -12.57 -9.33 -9.23
CA ARG A 552 -13.17 -10.20 -10.24
C ARG A 552 -12.61 -11.62 -10.20
N THR A 553 -11.30 -11.78 -9.99
CA THR A 553 -10.59 -13.05 -10.27
C THR A 553 -10.10 -13.80 -9.03
N GLY A 554 -9.90 -13.11 -7.91
CA GLY A 554 -9.29 -13.66 -6.70
C GLY A 554 -7.78 -13.92 -6.81
N ARG A 555 -7.13 -13.47 -7.90
CA ARG A 555 -5.71 -13.75 -8.15
C ARG A 555 -4.78 -13.09 -7.14
N ALA A 556 -3.88 -13.88 -6.55
CA ALA A 556 -2.88 -13.42 -5.59
C ALA A 556 -2.01 -12.29 -6.16
N GLU A 557 -1.56 -12.43 -7.40
CA GLU A 557 -0.65 -11.47 -8.03
C GLU A 557 -1.32 -10.11 -8.21
N ALA A 558 -2.64 -10.10 -8.50
CA ALA A 558 -3.44 -8.88 -8.58
C ALA A 558 -3.58 -8.20 -7.22
N PHE A 559 -3.80 -8.98 -6.15
CA PHE A 559 -3.85 -8.43 -4.79
C PHE A 559 -2.54 -7.76 -4.40
N HIS A 560 -1.41 -8.44 -4.62
CA HIS A 560 -0.10 -7.93 -4.21
C HIS A 560 0.31 -6.69 -4.97
N ILE A 561 0.13 -6.66 -6.30
CA ILE A 561 0.49 -5.50 -7.10
C ILE A 561 -0.47 -4.32 -6.89
N ALA A 562 -1.77 -4.57 -6.71
CA ALA A 562 -2.72 -3.52 -6.34
C ALA A 562 -2.40 -2.92 -4.96
N SER A 563 -2.03 -3.76 -4.00
CA SER A 563 -1.60 -3.32 -2.67
C SER A 563 -0.34 -2.46 -2.73
N ALA A 564 0.66 -2.87 -3.51
CA ALA A 564 1.90 -2.11 -3.70
C ALA A 564 1.64 -0.76 -4.40
N MET A 565 0.84 -0.75 -5.46
CA MET A 565 0.43 0.47 -6.19
C MET A 565 -0.31 1.44 -5.28
N THR A 566 -1.37 1.00 -4.58
CA THR A 566 -2.15 1.88 -3.71
C THR A 566 -1.33 2.43 -2.55
N ARG A 567 -0.40 1.64 -2.00
CA ARG A 567 0.58 2.13 -1.02
C ARG A 567 1.48 3.21 -1.61
N HIS A 568 2.06 2.93 -2.77
CA HIS A 568 2.95 3.84 -3.45
C HIS A 568 2.28 5.20 -3.73
N ILE A 569 1.12 5.21 -4.39
CA ILE A 569 0.45 6.46 -4.74
C ILE A 569 0.06 7.25 -3.48
N SER A 570 -0.35 6.57 -2.41
CA SER A 570 -0.80 7.23 -1.18
C SER A 570 0.33 7.81 -0.33
N GLU A 571 1.57 7.34 -0.54
CA GLU A 571 2.73 7.73 0.25
C GLU A 571 3.69 8.62 -0.56
N VAL A 572 4.04 8.23 -1.78
CA VAL A 572 5.09 8.86 -2.59
C VAL A 572 4.53 9.87 -3.56
N ASP A 573 3.41 9.55 -4.20
CA ASP A 573 2.79 10.44 -5.20
C ASP A 573 1.79 11.42 -4.57
N THR A 574 1.51 11.29 -3.27
CA THR A 574 0.57 12.13 -2.52
C THR A 574 1.25 12.82 -1.35
N HIS A 575 1.02 14.12 -1.21
CA HIS A 575 1.55 14.89 -0.09
C HIS A 575 0.61 14.77 1.12
N SER A 576 1.08 14.21 2.23
CA SER A 576 0.27 14.03 3.45
C SER A 576 0.29 15.25 4.39
N ILE A 577 1.27 16.14 4.23
CA ILE A 577 1.45 17.36 5.04
C ILE A 577 1.94 18.53 4.16
N GLY A 578 2.11 19.70 4.76
CA GLY A 578 2.68 20.87 4.08
C GLY A 578 1.70 21.57 3.14
N THR A 579 2.24 22.41 2.24
CA THR A 579 1.40 23.28 1.40
C THR A 579 0.58 22.52 0.35
N PHE A 580 0.95 21.28 0.02
CA PHE A 580 0.26 20.41 -0.94
C PHE A 580 -0.59 19.35 -0.25
N ALA A 581 -0.77 19.39 1.07
CA ALA A 581 -1.45 18.34 1.82
C ALA A 581 -2.81 17.95 1.19
N GLY A 582 -2.98 16.66 0.96
CA GLY A 582 -4.16 16.05 0.32
C GLY A 582 -4.18 16.11 -1.21
N LEU A 583 -3.21 16.76 -1.85
CA LEU A 583 -2.99 16.73 -3.30
C LEU A 583 -1.92 15.70 -3.64
N GLY A 584 -2.03 15.08 -4.81
CA GLY A 584 -0.96 14.29 -5.38
C GLY A 584 -0.35 14.92 -6.61
N SER A 585 0.83 14.46 -6.99
CA SER A 585 1.58 14.94 -8.13
C SER A 585 1.23 14.13 -9.37
N ARG A 586 0.95 14.82 -10.47
CA ARG A 586 0.78 14.19 -11.78
C ARG A 586 2.05 13.41 -12.20
N HIS A 587 1.84 12.39 -13.02
CA HIS A 587 2.84 11.51 -13.64
C HIS A 587 4.02 12.26 -14.26
N HIS A 588 5.25 11.78 -14.00
CA HIS A 588 6.49 12.53 -14.22
C HIS A 588 7.76 11.65 -14.11
N VAL A 589 8.94 12.17 -14.51
CA VAL A 589 10.26 11.52 -14.38
C VAL A 589 10.59 11.17 -12.92
N THR A 590 10.18 12.03 -12.00
CA THR A 590 10.22 11.81 -10.54
C THR A 590 8.81 11.94 -9.98
N HIS A 591 8.46 11.10 -9.00
CA HIS A 591 7.09 10.99 -8.48
C HIS A 591 6.46 12.31 -7.99
N TRP A 592 7.25 13.27 -7.52
CA TRP A 592 6.79 14.57 -7.01
C TRP A 592 7.12 15.75 -7.94
N GLY A 593 7.63 15.51 -9.16
CA GLY A 593 8.26 16.57 -9.93
C GLY A 593 7.30 17.45 -10.74
N ASP A 594 6.17 16.91 -11.24
CA ASP A 594 5.24 17.70 -12.05
C ASP A 594 4.52 18.78 -11.21
N GLY A 595 4.29 19.95 -11.82
CA GLY A 595 3.61 21.06 -11.15
C GLY A 595 2.10 20.86 -11.00
N ALA A 596 1.45 19.94 -11.72
CA ALA A 596 0.04 19.65 -11.52
C ALA A 596 -0.18 18.85 -10.23
N LYS A 597 -0.31 19.58 -9.12
CA LYS A 597 -0.71 19.07 -7.79
C LYS A 597 -2.23 19.04 -7.70
N GLU A 598 -2.83 17.85 -7.77
CA GLU A 598 -4.27 17.70 -7.98
C GLU A 598 -4.89 16.61 -7.09
N ALA A 599 -6.15 16.83 -6.70
CA ALA A 599 -6.91 15.93 -5.84
C ALA A 599 -7.16 14.55 -6.47
N ARG A 600 -7.16 14.48 -7.82
CA ARG A 600 -7.43 13.24 -8.57
C ARG A 600 -6.40 12.15 -8.31
N VAL A 601 -5.13 12.54 -8.07
CA VAL A 601 -4.06 11.60 -7.74
C VAL A 601 -4.26 11.10 -6.32
N GLY A 602 -4.44 12.00 -5.34
CA GLY A 602 -4.58 11.68 -3.91
C GLY A 602 -5.94 11.12 -3.46
N SER A 603 -6.91 10.93 -4.37
CA SER A 603 -8.31 10.60 -4.05
C SER A 603 -8.50 9.36 -3.15
N ALA A 604 -9.09 9.54 -1.98
CA ALA A 604 -9.36 8.47 -1.01
C ALA A 604 -10.30 7.39 -1.57
N THR A 605 -11.16 7.73 -2.54
CA THR A 605 -12.07 6.77 -3.19
C THR A 605 -11.34 5.54 -3.71
N LEU A 606 -10.14 5.72 -4.25
CA LEU A 606 -9.34 4.67 -4.88
C LEU A 606 -8.51 3.87 -3.84
N ARG A 607 -8.40 4.35 -2.61
CA ARG A 607 -7.67 3.69 -1.49
C ARG A 607 -8.55 2.75 -0.69
N ARG A 608 -9.87 2.93 -0.79
CA ARG A 608 -10.88 2.14 -0.11
C ARG A 608 -10.70 0.63 -0.28
N PRO A 609 -10.39 0.07 -1.48
CA PRO A 609 -10.19 -1.37 -1.62
C PRO A 609 -9.10 -1.92 -0.70
N LEU A 610 -7.92 -1.29 -0.67
CA LEU A 610 -6.82 -1.72 0.21
C LEU A 610 -7.25 -1.64 1.69
N TYR A 611 -7.75 -0.49 2.12
CA TYR A 611 -8.16 -0.26 3.50
C TYR A 611 -9.22 -1.28 3.95
N TYR A 612 -10.28 -1.44 3.17
CA TYR A 612 -11.40 -2.27 3.57
C TYR A 612 -11.11 -3.76 3.51
N LEU A 613 -10.26 -4.23 2.60
CA LEU A 613 -9.90 -5.65 2.54
C LEU A 613 -8.92 -6.05 3.66
N THR A 614 -7.99 -5.15 4.00
CA THR A 614 -6.84 -5.46 4.88
C THR A 614 -6.92 -4.87 6.28
N THR A 615 -7.87 -3.96 6.51
CA THR A 615 -8.06 -3.23 7.78
C THR A 615 -6.88 -2.32 8.15
N ASP A 616 -6.16 -1.82 7.14
CA ASP A 616 -4.89 -1.14 7.36
C ASP A 616 -5.01 0.29 7.91
N GLU A 617 -4.58 0.50 9.16
CA GLU A 617 -4.73 1.80 9.83
C GLU A 617 -3.85 2.91 9.23
N LEU A 618 -2.70 2.58 8.64
CA LEU A 618 -1.88 3.59 7.94
C LEU A 618 -2.61 4.11 6.69
N MET A 619 -3.26 3.23 5.93
CA MET A 619 -4.10 3.63 4.81
C MET A 619 -5.30 4.45 5.28
N GLY A 620 -5.83 4.16 6.47
CA GLY A 620 -6.82 5.00 7.15
C GLY A 620 -6.33 6.44 7.37
N ASP A 621 -5.10 6.61 7.87
CA ASP A 621 -4.48 7.93 8.02
C ASP A 621 -4.31 8.64 6.67
N HIS A 622 -3.84 7.95 5.64
CA HIS A 622 -3.68 8.53 4.30
C HIS A 622 -5.01 9.01 3.74
N MET A 623 -6.08 8.23 3.88
CA MET A 623 -7.43 8.65 3.47
C MET A 623 -7.91 9.88 4.26
N ASP A 624 -7.65 9.96 5.56
CA ASP A 624 -8.01 11.14 6.36
C ASP A 624 -7.16 12.37 5.97
N ALA A 625 -5.89 12.18 5.61
CA ALA A 625 -5.01 13.27 5.16
C ALA A 625 -5.51 13.95 3.88
N THR A 626 -6.25 13.23 3.02
CA THR A 626 -6.86 13.79 1.80
C THR A 626 -7.86 14.92 2.06
N LEU A 627 -8.45 14.99 3.26
CA LEU A 627 -9.39 16.05 3.63
C LEU A 627 -8.72 17.43 3.71
N GLN A 628 -7.40 17.47 3.88
CA GLN A 628 -6.62 18.72 3.87
C GLN A 628 -6.65 19.43 2.51
N VAL A 629 -7.11 18.75 1.45
CA VAL A 629 -7.31 19.33 0.12
C VAL A 629 -8.18 20.59 0.16
N GLU A 630 -9.10 20.71 1.13
CA GLU A 630 -9.94 21.89 1.32
C GLU A 630 -9.13 23.19 1.48
N GLN A 631 -7.94 23.11 2.04
CA GLN A 631 -7.06 24.26 2.23
C GLN A 631 -6.06 24.39 1.08
N SER A 632 -5.43 23.29 0.67
CA SER A 632 -4.37 23.32 -0.32
C SER A 632 -4.87 23.73 -1.71
N ILE A 633 -6.12 23.37 -2.08
CA ILE A 633 -6.70 23.72 -3.39
C ILE A 633 -7.06 25.20 -3.55
N ILE A 634 -7.16 25.96 -2.46
CA ILE A 634 -7.32 27.42 -2.51
C ILE A 634 -6.04 28.06 -3.02
N LYS A 635 -4.89 27.61 -2.50
CA LYS A 635 -3.58 28.11 -2.91
C LYS A 635 -3.15 27.53 -4.26
N TRP A 636 -3.39 26.24 -4.46
CA TRP A 636 -2.96 25.49 -5.64
C TRP A 636 -4.16 25.12 -6.49
N GLU A 637 -4.85 26.14 -6.99
CA GLU A 637 -5.98 25.96 -7.90
C GLU A 637 -5.53 25.14 -9.14
N PRO A 638 -6.25 24.06 -9.52
CA PRO A 638 -5.85 23.18 -10.62
C PRO A 638 -5.81 23.87 -12.00
N LEU A 639 -6.50 25.00 -12.16
CA LEU A 639 -6.62 25.73 -13.43
C LEU A 639 -5.76 27.01 -13.50
N ARG A 640 -4.88 27.25 -12.52
CA ARG A 640 -4.10 28.50 -12.38
C ARG A 640 -3.23 28.89 -13.58
N LYS A 641 -2.86 27.93 -14.44
CA LYS A 641 -2.05 28.16 -15.67
C LYS A 641 -2.91 28.34 -16.93
N VAL A 642 -4.24 28.24 -16.84
CA VAL A 642 -5.14 28.31 -18.00
C VAL A 642 -5.57 29.76 -18.26
N ALA A 643 -5.04 30.36 -19.33
CA ALA A 643 -5.18 31.79 -19.63
C ALA A 643 -6.61 32.28 -19.95
N THR A 644 -7.54 31.38 -20.29
CA THR A 644 -8.92 31.71 -20.70
C THR A 644 -9.96 31.52 -19.59
N ALA A 645 -9.52 31.49 -18.33
CA ALA A 645 -10.38 31.09 -17.23
C ALA A 645 -11.34 32.23 -16.82
N GLN A 646 -12.63 31.92 -16.71
CA GLN A 646 -13.68 32.90 -16.41
C GLN A 646 -13.50 33.56 -15.02
N PRO A 647 -13.87 34.84 -14.84
CA PRO A 647 -13.88 35.48 -13.52
C PRO A 647 -14.75 34.71 -12.52
N TYR A 648 -14.34 34.69 -11.27
CA TYR A 648 -15.03 34.00 -10.18
C TYR A 648 -14.88 34.79 -8.88
N THR A 649 -15.81 34.61 -7.95
CA THR A 649 -15.83 35.31 -6.64
C THR A 649 -15.68 34.36 -5.45
N THR A 650 -15.65 33.06 -5.71
CA THR A 650 -15.40 32.00 -4.72
C THR A 650 -13.92 31.92 -4.34
N PRO A 651 -13.57 31.27 -3.21
CA PRO A 651 -12.17 31.12 -2.80
C PRO A 651 -11.26 30.45 -3.83
N THR A 652 -11.79 29.53 -4.64
CA THR A 652 -11.05 28.83 -5.69
C THR A 652 -11.98 28.40 -6.83
N ARG A 653 -11.43 27.70 -7.83
CA ARG A 653 -12.18 27.01 -8.89
C ARG A 653 -11.76 25.55 -8.99
N VAL A 654 -12.71 24.73 -9.39
CA VAL A 654 -12.50 23.30 -9.64
C VAL A 654 -13.23 22.91 -10.91
N ARG A 655 -12.84 21.80 -11.51
CA ARG A 655 -13.69 21.13 -12.51
C ARG A 655 -14.65 20.20 -11.78
N ILE A 656 -15.90 20.10 -12.25
CA ILE A 656 -16.90 19.16 -11.67
C ILE A 656 -16.31 17.74 -11.59
N GLY A 657 -15.58 17.35 -12.63
CA GLY A 657 -14.60 16.28 -12.54
C GLY A 657 -13.33 16.64 -13.30
N PRO A 658 -12.15 16.13 -12.91
CA PRO A 658 -11.96 15.13 -11.86
C PRO A 658 -11.91 15.73 -10.43
N ASP A 659 -11.83 17.06 -10.29
CA ASP A 659 -11.50 17.71 -9.03
C ASP A 659 -12.61 17.56 -7.97
N TRP A 660 -13.83 18.04 -8.24
CA TRP A 660 -14.93 17.92 -7.28
C TRP A 660 -15.31 16.46 -7.03
N THR A 661 -15.32 15.59 -8.05
CA THR A 661 -15.53 14.15 -7.84
C THR A 661 -14.52 13.52 -6.89
N ALA A 662 -13.24 13.92 -6.94
CA ALA A 662 -12.23 13.43 -6.01
C ALA A 662 -12.47 13.97 -4.59
N ILE A 663 -12.74 15.27 -4.45
CA ILE A 663 -13.00 15.92 -3.15
C ILE A 663 -14.27 15.35 -2.50
N ALA A 664 -15.37 15.24 -3.25
CA ALA A 664 -16.60 14.61 -2.80
C ALA A 664 -16.40 13.13 -2.46
N GLY A 665 -15.52 12.44 -3.20
CA GLY A 665 -15.07 11.09 -2.89
C GLY A 665 -14.31 10.98 -1.56
N ASN A 666 -13.48 11.97 -1.23
CA ASN A 666 -12.80 12.06 0.07
C ASN A 666 -13.82 12.26 1.21
N TRP A 667 -14.77 13.18 1.03
CA TRP A 667 -15.85 13.40 1.99
C TRP A 667 -16.74 12.17 2.15
N PHE A 668 -17.08 11.48 1.06
CA PHE A 668 -17.87 10.25 1.10
C PHE A 668 -17.16 9.16 1.88
N THR A 669 -15.85 9.01 1.65
CA THR A 669 -15.00 8.04 2.35
C THR A 669 -14.92 8.36 3.85
N ARG A 670 -14.77 9.63 4.22
CA ARG A 670 -14.81 10.07 5.63
C ARG A 670 -16.18 9.83 6.25
N TRP A 671 -17.24 10.20 5.55
CA TRP A 671 -18.62 10.03 6.01
C TRP A 671 -18.96 8.56 6.22
N GLU A 672 -18.68 7.68 5.26
CA GLU A 672 -18.99 6.25 5.43
C GLU A 672 -18.18 5.64 6.58
N ARG A 673 -16.97 6.12 6.88
CA ARG A 673 -16.16 5.63 8.03
C ARG A 673 -16.64 6.14 9.39
N THR A 674 -17.36 7.27 9.45
CA THR A 674 -17.62 7.98 10.73
C THR A 674 -19.07 8.35 11.01
N LEU A 675 -19.91 8.41 9.97
CA LEU A 675 -21.25 8.98 10.00
C LEU A 675 -21.31 10.46 10.44
N GLU A 676 -20.20 11.19 10.35
CA GLU A 676 -20.16 12.63 10.62
C GLU A 676 -21.00 13.39 9.58
N PRO A 677 -22.11 14.06 9.98
CA PRO A 677 -23.11 14.58 9.03
C PRO A 677 -22.61 15.72 8.17
N GLN A 678 -21.61 16.48 8.63
CA GLN A 678 -21.05 17.61 7.90
C GLN A 678 -20.51 17.22 6.51
N TRP A 679 -19.91 16.03 6.39
CA TRP A 679 -19.35 15.55 5.12
C TRP A 679 -20.45 15.16 4.14
N LEU A 680 -21.50 14.49 4.64
CA LEU A 680 -22.69 14.18 3.85
C LEU A 680 -23.35 15.46 3.34
N GLU A 681 -23.51 16.47 4.20
CA GLU A 681 -24.14 17.71 3.78
C GLU A 681 -23.31 18.49 2.75
N LYS A 682 -21.97 18.52 2.84
CA LYS A 682 -21.12 19.10 1.78
C LYS A 682 -21.32 18.41 0.43
N ILE A 683 -21.42 17.08 0.42
CA ILE A 683 -21.70 16.31 -0.80
C ILE A 683 -23.07 16.69 -1.37
N LYS A 684 -24.10 16.72 -0.51
CA LYS A 684 -25.47 17.08 -0.93
C LYS A 684 -25.56 18.52 -1.44
N VAL A 685 -24.83 19.45 -0.84
CA VAL A 685 -24.73 20.83 -1.33
C VAL A 685 -24.22 20.84 -2.77
N GLY A 686 -23.08 20.18 -3.04
CA GLY A 686 -22.56 20.09 -4.40
C GLY A 686 -23.51 19.37 -5.38
N MET A 687 -24.20 18.32 -4.92
CA MET A 687 -25.23 17.64 -5.72
C MET A 687 -26.38 18.59 -6.09
N ARG A 688 -26.88 19.39 -5.14
CA ARG A 688 -27.94 20.39 -5.39
C ARG A 688 -27.47 21.49 -6.34
N ASP A 689 -26.25 21.98 -6.16
CA ASP A 689 -25.67 23.02 -7.03
C ASP A 689 -25.54 22.51 -8.48
N ILE A 690 -25.00 21.30 -8.68
CA ILE A 690 -24.92 20.68 -10.01
C ILE A 690 -26.31 20.51 -10.62
N ALA A 691 -27.30 20.07 -9.85
CA ALA A 691 -28.67 19.90 -10.32
C ALA A 691 -29.32 21.23 -10.73
N ALA A 692 -28.96 22.33 -10.06
CA ALA A 692 -29.47 23.67 -10.34
C ALA A 692 -28.79 24.34 -11.54
N PHE A 693 -27.58 23.91 -11.91
CA PHE A 693 -26.87 24.51 -13.03
C PHE A 693 -27.58 24.27 -14.37
N LYS A 694 -27.58 25.30 -15.22
CA LYS A 694 -28.22 25.25 -16.55
C LYS A 694 -27.76 24.06 -17.40
N TYR A 695 -26.49 23.68 -17.29
CA TYR A 695 -25.90 22.60 -18.08
C TYR A 695 -25.62 21.34 -17.24
N GLY A 696 -26.03 21.29 -15.97
CA GLY A 696 -25.76 20.17 -15.07
C GLY A 696 -24.26 19.87 -14.95
N MET A 697 -23.90 18.61 -15.15
CA MET A 697 -22.50 18.15 -15.20
C MET A 697 -21.67 18.71 -16.38
N PHE A 698 -22.30 19.32 -17.39
CA PHE A 698 -21.61 20.03 -18.48
C PHE A 698 -21.38 21.52 -18.17
N THR A 699 -21.63 21.96 -16.93
CA THR A 699 -21.45 23.37 -16.57
C THR A 699 -19.98 23.73 -16.46
N GLY A 700 -19.67 24.94 -16.88
CA GLY A 700 -18.31 25.48 -16.94
C GLY A 700 -17.75 25.44 -18.36
N GLY A 701 -17.30 26.61 -18.85
CA GLY A 701 -16.44 26.69 -20.05
C GLY A 701 -15.04 26.09 -19.81
N ALA A 702 -14.04 26.44 -20.63
CA ALA A 702 -12.60 26.14 -20.46
C ALA A 702 -12.26 25.00 -19.46
N GLY A 703 -12.47 23.74 -19.86
CA GLY A 703 -12.14 22.56 -19.04
C GLY A 703 -13.20 22.13 -18.01
N GLY A 704 -14.39 22.73 -17.98
CA GLY A 704 -15.48 22.40 -17.04
C GLY A 704 -15.40 23.13 -15.71
N ALA A 705 -14.81 24.33 -15.70
CA ALA A 705 -14.51 25.08 -14.48
C ALA A 705 -15.75 25.71 -13.84
N VAL A 706 -15.89 25.53 -12.53
CA VAL A 706 -16.90 26.18 -11.67
C VAL A 706 -16.23 26.85 -10.49
N GLY A 707 -16.84 27.90 -9.95
CA GLY A 707 -16.42 28.49 -8.68
C GLY A 707 -16.67 27.49 -7.54
N PHE A 708 -15.78 27.42 -6.55
CA PHE A 708 -15.89 26.47 -5.46
C PHE A 708 -15.47 27.06 -4.10
N ASP A 709 -16.29 26.79 -3.09
CA ASP A 709 -15.98 27.04 -1.69
C ASP A 709 -15.85 25.70 -0.93
N PRO A 710 -14.62 25.24 -0.63
CA PRO A 710 -14.42 23.97 0.07
C PRO A 710 -14.95 23.96 1.50
N ALA A 711 -15.10 25.12 2.15
CA ALA A 711 -15.60 25.19 3.52
C ALA A 711 -17.08 24.78 3.59
N THR A 712 -17.87 25.16 2.60
CA THR A 712 -19.31 24.88 2.52
C THR A 712 -19.67 23.75 1.56
N GLY A 713 -18.78 23.41 0.64
CA GLY A 713 -19.03 22.48 -0.46
C GLY A 713 -19.78 23.10 -1.64
N HIS A 714 -20.08 24.41 -1.59
CA HIS A 714 -20.83 25.10 -2.63
C HIS A 714 -20.04 25.24 -3.92
N MET A 715 -20.73 25.02 -5.04
CA MET A 715 -20.27 25.34 -6.38
C MET A 715 -21.10 26.47 -6.98
N THR A 716 -20.45 27.35 -7.74
CA THR A 716 -21.09 28.46 -8.42
C THR A 716 -20.84 28.36 -9.93
N ASP A 717 -21.90 28.47 -10.72
CA ASP A 717 -21.80 28.58 -12.17
C ASP A 717 -21.13 29.91 -12.53
N ILE A 718 -19.96 29.84 -13.15
CA ILE A 718 -19.19 31.01 -13.64
C ILE A 718 -19.36 31.21 -15.16
N GLY A 719 -20.28 30.47 -15.78
CA GLY A 719 -20.66 30.56 -17.18
C GLY A 719 -19.98 29.54 -18.09
N GLY A 720 -20.68 29.23 -19.18
CA GLY A 720 -20.22 28.34 -20.25
C GLY A 720 -20.77 26.91 -20.16
N GLU A 721 -20.83 26.24 -21.31
CA GLU A 721 -21.05 24.80 -21.42
C GLU A 721 -19.73 24.15 -21.83
N LEU A 722 -19.41 23.02 -21.23
CA LEU A 722 -18.27 22.19 -21.62
C LEU A 722 -18.57 21.51 -22.96
N VAL A 723 -17.97 22.04 -24.03
CA VAL A 723 -18.20 21.57 -25.42
C VAL A 723 -16.97 20.95 -26.10
N ASP A 724 -15.75 21.32 -25.71
CA ASP A 724 -14.53 20.99 -26.48
C ASP A 724 -13.77 19.75 -26.00
N SER A 725 -13.72 19.48 -24.68
CA SER A 725 -12.74 18.54 -24.11
C SER A 725 -13.25 17.76 -22.90
N TYR A 726 -14.33 16.99 -23.05
CA TYR A 726 -14.80 16.02 -22.04
C TYR A 726 -13.88 14.77 -22.02
N HIS A 727 -12.60 14.98 -21.70
CA HIS A 727 -11.57 13.95 -21.82
C HIS A 727 -11.23 13.36 -20.44
N LEU A 728 -10.94 14.16 -19.40
CA LEU A 728 -10.50 13.64 -18.10
C LEU A 728 -11.59 13.52 -17.02
N THR A 729 -12.75 14.15 -17.23
CA THR A 729 -13.74 14.46 -16.19
C THR A 729 -14.15 13.27 -15.32
N MET A 730 -14.32 12.08 -15.90
CA MET A 730 -14.83 10.90 -15.17
C MET A 730 -13.87 9.70 -15.15
N LEU A 731 -12.61 9.87 -15.57
CA LEU A 731 -11.69 8.75 -15.79
C LEU A 731 -10.82 8.41 -14.56
N PHE A 732 -10.78 9.26 -13.53
CA PHE A 732 -10.02 9.04 -12.29
C PHE A 732 -10.89 8.38 -11.21
N GLY A 733 -11.68 7.38 -11.59
CA GLY A 733 -12.68 6.73 -10.74
C GLY A 733 -13.92 7.58 -10.40
N GLY A 734 -14.02 8.81 -10.94
CA GLY A 734 -15.17 9.69 -10.73
C GLY A 734 -16.48 9.10 -11.25
N GLY A 735 -16.44 8.39 -12.39
CA GLY A 735 -17.62 7.69 -12.91
C GLY A 735 -18.13 6.60 -11.97
N GLU A 736 -17.22 5.75 -11.48
CA GLU A 736 -17.51 4.68 -10.51
C GLU A 736 -18.00 5.25 -9.18
N PHE A 737 -17.38 6.33 -8.70
CA PHE A 737 -17.84 7.05 -7.51
C PHE A 737 -19.26 7.56 -7.68
N LEU A 738 -19.58 8.22 -8.80
CA LEU A 738 -20.93 8.75 -9.02
C LEU A 738 -21.98 7.64 -9.17
N MET A 739 -21.63 6.49 -9.77
CA MET A 739 -22.52 5.31 -9.79
C MET A 739 -22.85 4.82 -8.39
N GLU A 740 -21.89 4.83 -7.46
CA GLU A 740 -22.12 4.47 -6.05
C GLU A 740 -22.89 5.57 -5.31
N LEU A 741 -22.50 6.83 -5.50
CA LEU A 741 -23.06 7.98 -4.78
C LEU A 741 -24.57 8.07 -4.95
N VAL A 742 -25.08 7.95 -6.17
CA VAL A 742 -26.53 8.07 -6.46
C VAL A 742 -27.36 6.89 -5.92
N GLU A 743 -26.72 5.76 -5.60
CA GLU A 743 -27.39 4.63 -4.97
C GLU A 743 -27.42 4.74 -3.45
N VAL A 744 -26.43 5.45 -2.86
CA VAL A 744 -26.29 5.60 -1.42
C VAL A 744 -26.96 6.87 -0.89
N VAL A 745 -26.82 7.98 -1.61
CA VAL A 745 -27.39 9.29 -1.25
C VAL A 745 -28.60 9.57 -2.12
N THR A 746 -29.77 9.08 -1.68
CA THR A 746 -31.01 9.09 -2.46
C THR A 746 -31.97 10.23 -2.14
N ASP A 747 -31.67 11.03 -1.12
CA ASP A 747 -32.49 12.16 -0.66
C ASP A 747 -32.17 13.50 -1.36
N VAL A 748 -31.50 13.45 -2.52
CA VAL A 748 -31.28 14.57 -3.44
C VAL A 748 -31.75 14.16 -4.87
N PRO A 749 -33.06 13.93 -5.08
CA PRO A 749 -33.59 13.38 -6.33
C PRO A 749 -33.37 14.28 -7.56
N GLU A 750 -33.23 15.59 -7.37
CA GLU A 750 -32.88 16.55 -8.42
C GLU A 750 -31.50 16.25 -9.04
N PHE A 751 -30.54 15.78 -8.25
CA PHE A 751 -29.23 15.40 -8.76
C PHE A 751 -29.27 14.10 -9.55
N ASP A 752 -30.04 13.10 -9.10
CA ASP A 752 -30.22 11.85 -9.85
C ASP A 752 -30.83 12.14 -11.24
N THR A 753 -31.78 13.07 -11.30
CA THR A 753 -32.36 13.55 -12.56
C THR A 753 -31.30 14.20 -13.46
N ALA A 754 -30.51 15.14 -12.92
CA ALA A 754 -29.44 15.81 -13.66
C ALA A 754 -28.34 14.82 -14.12
N TRP A 755 -28.03 13.81 -13.32
CA TRP A 755 -27.08 12.76 -13.64
C TRP A 755 -27.57 11.88 -14.80
N VAL A 756 -28.83 11.45 -14.78
CA VAL A 756 -29.44 10.68 -15.88
C VAL A 756 -29.52 11.50 -17.17
N GLU A 757 -29.83 12.80 -17.09
CA GLU A 757 -29.80 13.69 -18.26
C GLU A 757 -28.39 13.80 -18.83
N PHE A 758 -27.40 14.02 -17.96
CA PHE A 758 -25.99 14.04 -18.33
C PHE A 758 -25.58 12.76 -19.06
N LEU A 759 -25.91 11.58 -18.48
CA LEU A 759 -25.61 10.29 -19.09
C LEU A 759 -26.23 10.14 -20.48
N GLY A 760 -27.49 10.55 -20.65
CA GLY A 760 -28.17 10.54 -21.94
C GLY A 760 -27.52 11.48 -22.97
N ARG A 761 -27.13 12.69 -22.56
CA ARG A 761 -26.43 13.67 -23.41
C ARG A 761 -25.03 13.20 -23.77
N LEU A 762 -24.26 12.69 -22.81
CA LEU A 762 -22.94 12.11 -23.00
C LEU A 762 -23.00 10.95 -23.98
N ALA A 763 -23.94 10.02 -23.80
CA ALA A 763 -24.12 8.87 -24.69
C ALA A 763 -24.38 9.27 -26.15
N ARG A 764 -25.08 10.40 -26.40
CA ARG A 764 -25.29 10.96 -27.74
C ARG A 764 -24.07 11.67 -28.32
N ARG A 765 -23.22 12.24 -27.46
CA ARG A 765 -22.00 12.97 -27.84
C ARG A 765 -20.74 12.09 -27.79
N ILE A 766 -20.85 10.81 -27.43
CA ILE A 766 -19.68 10.00 -27.08
C ILE A 766 -18.63 9.92 -28.20
N LEU A 767 -19.07 9.86 -29.46
CA LEU A 767 -18.19 9.76 -30.63
C LEU A 767 -17.38 11.04 -30.91
N SER A 768 -17.75 12.18 -30.30
CA SER A 768 -16.98 13.43 -30.40
C SER A 768 -15.97 13.58 -29.25
N LEU A 769 -15.82 12.58 -28.37
CA LEU A 769 -14.89 12.62 -27.25
C LEU A 769 -13.51 12.08 -27.63
N LYS A 770 -12.44 12.73 -27.17
CA LYS A 770 -11.05 12.27 -27.39
C LYS A 770 -10.78 10.84 -26.86
N PHE A 771 -11.49 10.42 -25.81
CA PHE A 771 -11.35 9.10 -25.18
C PHE A 771 -12.64 8.29 -25.23
N THR A 772 -13.31 8.29 -26.38
CA THR A 772 -14.61 7.65 -26.61
C THR A 772 -14.69 6.24 -25.98
N HIS A 773 -13.67 5.40 -26.16
CA HIS A 773 -13.62 4.02 -25.65
C HIS A 773 -13.58 3.93 -24.12
N LEU A 774 -12.93 4.88 -23.45
CA LEU A 774 -12.83 4.91 -21.99
C LEU A 774 -14.18 5.33 -21.35
N TYR A 775 -14.96 6.16 -22.06
CA TYR A 775 -16.29 6.60 -21.63
C TYR A 775 -17.42 5.60 -21.96
N ALA A 776 -17.14 4.54 -22.70
CA ALA A 776 -18.15 3.55 -23.09
C ALA A 776 -18.85 2.90 -21.88
N LYS A 777 -18.18 2.81 -20.71
CA LYS A 777 -18.81 2.41 -19.45
C LYS A 777 -19.99 3.28 -19.05
N LEU A 778 -19.87 4.60 -19.21
CA LEU A 778 -20.94 5.53 -18.89
C LEU A 778 -22.07 5.45 -19.91
N GLN A 779 -21.78 5.12 -21.17
CA GLN A 779 -22.81 4.84 -22.18
C GLN A 779 -23.59 3.56 -21.85
N ALA A 780 -22.92 2.49 -21.44
CA ALA A 780 -23.59 1.27 -20.98
C ALA A 780 -24.42 1.53 -19.72
N TYR A 781 -23.87 2.29 -18.76
CA TYR A 781 -24.60 2.68 -17.56
C TYR A 781 -25.82 3.56 -17.86
N ALA A 782 -25.71 4.49 -18.83
CA ALA A 782 -26.86 5.24 -19.35
C ALA A 782 -27.94 4.29 -19.89
N GLY A 783 -27.55 3.27 -20.66
CA GLY A 783 -28.45 2.22 -21.13
C GLY A 783 -29.11 1.42 -20.01
N GLN A 784 -28.38 1.12 -18.92
CA GLN A 784 -28.94 0.50 -17.72
C GLN A 784 -29.99 1.42 -17.06
N ARG A 785 -29.64 2.68 -16.79
CA ARG A 785 -30.50 3.65 -16.09
C ARG A 785 -31.74 4.04 -16.88
N LEU A 786 -31.65 4.08 -18.20
CA LEU A 786 -32.74 4.42 -19.11
C LEU A 786 -33.50 3.19 -19.64
N ASN A 787 -33.13 1.98 -19.20
CA ASN A 787 -33.65 0.72 -19.73
C ASN A 787 -33.64 0.67 -21.28
N ASN A 788 -32.49 1.03 -21.87
CA ASN A 788 -32.33 1.24 -23.31
C ASN A 788 -31.22 0.33 -23.86
N ASP A 789 -31.61 -0.77 -24.49
CA ASP A 789 -30.68 -1.74 -25.07
C ASP A 789 -29.92 -1.19 -26.28
N THR A 790 -30.45 -0.20 -26.99
CA THR A 790 -29.72 0.48 -28.07
C THR A 790 -28.48 1.20 -27.53
N LEU A 791 -28.57 1.82 -26.35
CA LEU A 791 -27.40 2.46 -25.71
C LEU A 791 -26.39 1.43 -25.20
N LYS A 792 -26.86 0.31 -24.64
CA LYS A 792 -25.99 -0.80 -24.23
C LYS A 792 -25.26 -1.41 -25.43
N GLN A 793 -25.98 -1.63 -26.54
CA GLN A 793 -25.42 -2.12 -27.80
C GLN A 793 -24.41 -1.12 -28.40
N ALA A 794 -24.69 0.17 -28.33
CA ALA A 794 -23.77 1.21 -28.79
C ALA A 794 -22.45 1.20 -28.00
N ALA A 795 -22.50 0.99 -26.69
CA ALA A 795 -21.29 0.85 -25.87
C ALA A 795 -20.44 -0.36 -26.30
N TRP A 796 -21.10 -1.49 -26.60
CA TRP A 796 -20.44 -2.66 -27.20
C TRP A 796 -19.82 -2.35 -28.56
N THR A 797 -20.52 -1.62 -29.43
CA THR A 797 -19.99 -1.20 -30.73
C THR A 797 -18.73 -0.35 -30.57
N VAL A 798 -18.71 0.59 -29.61
CA VAL A 798 -17.53 1.42 -29.32
C VAL A 798 -16.33 0.55 -28.96
N ILE A 799 -16.44 -0.32 -27.96
CA ILE A 799 -15.29 -1.13 -27.51
C ILE A 799 -14.86 -2.16 -28.57
N ASN A 800 -15.77 -2.68 -29.39
CA ASN A 800 -15.40 -3.59 -30.47
C ASN A 800 -14.69 -2.87 -31.63
N THR A 801 -15.03 -1.60 -31.89
CA THR A 801 -14.38 -0.79 -32.95
C THR A 801 -12.97 -0.38 -32.58
N TYR A 802 -12.74 -0.02 -31.32
CA TYR A 802 -11.38 0.24 -30.79
C TYR A 802 -10.55 -1.05 -30.63
N GLY A 803 -11.20 -2.20 -30.84
CA GLY A 803 -10.61 -3.53 -30.81
C GLY A 803 -10.60 -4.13 -29.40
N LEU A 804 -10.62 -5.46 -29.35
CA LEU A 804 -10.57 -6.21 -28.10
C LEU A 804 -9.22 -6.08 -27.37
N GLY A 805 -8.20 -5.50 -28.01
CA GLY A 805 -6.92 -5.17 -27.38
C GLY A 805 -6.05 -4.24 -28.21
N GLN A 806 -6.13 -2.92 -27.99
CA GLN A 806 -5.04 -2.02 -28.41
C GLN A 806 -3.70 -2.58 -27.91
N GLY A 807 -2.90 -3.13 -28.83
CA GLY A 807 -1.52 -3.57 -28.62
C GLY A 807 -1.26 -4.97 -28.04
N SER A 808 -2.22 -5.88 -27.89
CA SER A 808 -1.98 -7.13 -27.10
C SER A 808 -1.00 -8.16 -27.67
N THR A 809 -0.39 -7.93 -28.85
CA THR A 809 0.68 -8.81 -29.33
C THR A 809 2.00 -8.45 -28.66
N VAL A 810 2.43 -9.33 -27.78
CA VAL A 810 3.75 -9.25 -27.15
C VAL A 810 4.82 -9.63 -28.20
N ASN A 811 5.65 -8.67 -28.56
CA ASN A 811 6.80 -8.85 -29.44
C ASN A 811 8.06 -9.10 -28.62
N LYS A 812 9.01 -9.85 -29.19
CA LYS A 812 10.34 -10.05 -28.59
C LYS A 812 11.36 -9.21 -29.32
N VAL A 813 12.12 -8.44 -28.56
CA VAL A 813 13.26 -7.67 -29.03
C VAL A 813 14.53 -8.26 -28.43
N ALA A 814 15.48 -8.59 -29.30
CA ALA A 814 16.74 -9.23 -28.91
C ALA A 814 17.90 -8.23 -28.89
N ILE A 815 18.96 -8.61 -28.19
CA ILE A 815 20.27 -7.97 -28.32
C ILE A 815 20.74 -8.01 -29.80
N PRO A 816 21.41 -6.97 -30.32
CA PRO A 816 21.91 -5.78 -29.63
C PRO A 816 20.96 -4.57 -29.61
N ASN A 817 19.70 -4.71 -30.05
CA ASN A 817 18.76 -3.57 -30.12
C ASN A 817 18.26 -3.11 -28.74
N VAL A 818 18.46 -3.92 -27.70
CA VAL A 818 18.08 -3.69 -26.31
C VAL A 818 19.21 -4.12 -25.38
N LEU A 819 19.23 -3.58 -24.16
CA LEU A 819 20.21 -3.94 -23.12
C LEU A 819 20.08 -5.42 -22.66
N PHE A 820 18.85 -5.93 -22.63
CA PHE A 820 18.52 -7.32 -22.30
C PHE A 820 17.30 -7.77 -23.11
N PRO A 821 17.14 -9.08 -23.41
CA PRO A 821 15.98 -9.59 -24.13
C PRO A 821 14.67 -9.05 -23.53
N THR A 822 13.87 -8.41 -24.37
CA THR A 822 12.75 -7.59 -23.93
C THR A 822 11.48 -8.07 -24.62
N ASN A 823 10.45 -8.37 -23.84
CA ASN A 823 9.08 -8.51 -24.33
C ASN A 823 8.44 -7.13 -24.36
N GLU A 824 7.76 -6.76 -25.44
CA GLU A 824 7.14 -5.44 -25.55
C GLU A 824 5.78 -5.46 -26.21
N ILE A 825 4.98 -4.46 -25.86
CA ILE A 825 3.82 -4.03 -26.62
C ILE A 825 4.18 -2.66 -27.19
N VAL A 826 4.38 -2.61 -28.51
CA VAL A 826 4.98 -1.48 -29.26
C VAL A 826 4.28 -0.13 -29.01
N ASN A 827 2.97 -0.15 -28.72
CA ASN A 827 2.18 1.06 -28.42
C ASN A 827 1.54 0.99 -27.03
N ALA A 828 2.21 0.38 -26.05
CA ALA A 828 1.66 0.30 -24.70
C ALA A 828 1.54 1.70 -24.08
N SER A 829 0.39 1.90 -23.44
CA SER A 829 0.08 3.04 -22.59
C SER A 829 -0.70 2.56 -21.39
N THR A 830 -0.34 3.05 -20.21
CA THR A 830 -0.98 2.65 -18.95
C THR A 830 -2.39 3.20 -18.85
N ASN A 831 -2.63 4.38 -19.42
CA ASN A 831 -3.97 4.96 -19.62
C ASN A 831 -4.95 4.00 -20.30
N ASP A 832 -4.54 3.42 -21.43
CA ASP A 832 -5.36 2.46 -22.15
C ASP A 832 -5.44 1.13 -21.41
N ALA A 833 -4.35 0.67 -20.77
CA ALA A 833 -4.41 -0.56 -20.01
C ALA A 833 -5.38 -0.50 -18.83
N ALA A 834 -5.39 0.60 -18.09
CA ALA A 834 -6.23 0.80 -16.93
C ALA A 834 -7.68 1.12 -17.31
N SER A 835 -7.93 2.31 -17.85
CA SER A 835 -9.28 2.84 -18.04
C SER A 835 -10.08 2.06 -19.08
N TYR A 836 -9.42 1.49 -20.11
CA TYR A 836 -10.15 0.68 -21.08
C TYR A 836 -10.56 -0.67 -20.51
N SER A 837 -9.72 -1.26 -19.65
CA SER A 837 -10.06 -2.49 -18.94
C SER A 837 -11.23 -2.26 -17.99
N LEU A 838 -11.23 -1.14 -17.24
CA LEU A 838 -12.38 -0.73 -16.43
C LEU A 838 -13.65 -0.57 -17.28
N ALA A 839 -13.53 0.02 -18.47
CA ALA A 839 -14.67 0.18 -19.37
C ALA A 839 -15.25 -1.16 -19.82
N GLN A 840 -14.38 -2.08 -20.23
CA GLN A 840 -14.76 -3.43 -20.65
C GLN A 840 -15.38 -4.23 -19.50
N TYR A 841 -14.83 -4.15 -18.28
CA TYR A 841 -15.39 -4.81 -17.10
C TYR A 841 -16.81 -4.33 -16.78
N ALA A 842 -17.06 -3.02 -16.90
CA ALA A 842 -18.38 -2.46 -16.67
C ALA A 842 -19.40 -2.86 -17.74
N ILE A 843 -19.02 -2.80 -19.01
CA ILE A 843 -19.90 -3.20 -20.12
C ILE A 843 -20.26 -4.68 -20.02
N LEU A 844 -19.28 -5.54 -19.74
CA LEU A 844 -19.49 -6.98 -19.51
C LEU A 844 -20.43 -7.25 -18.33
N ALA A 845 -20.38 -6.44 -17.28
CA ALA A 845 -21.27 -6.62 -16.12
C ALA A 845 -22.69 -6.10 -16.38
N ILE A 846 -22.83 -5.03 -17.17
CA ILE A 846 -24.12 -4.38 -17.43
C ILE A 846 -24.94 -5.11 -18.50
N ALA A 847 -24.29 -5.56 -19.57
CA ALA A 847 -24.95 -6.15 -20.73
C ALA A 847 -24.17 -7.35 -21.30
N PRO A 848 -23.89 -8.39 -20.49
CA PRO A 848 -23.15 -9.58 -20.95
C PRO A 848 -23.80 -10.28 -22.14
N GLU A 849 -25.13 -10.23 -22.24
CA GLU A 849 -25.94 -10.85 -23.30
C GLU A 849 -25.75 -10.21 -24.67
N LEU A 850 -25.31 -8.94 -24.72
CA LEU A 850 -25.05 -8.21 -25.95
C LEU A 850 -23.60 -8.36 -26.44
N ALA A 851 -22.78 -9.11 -25.70
CA ALA A 851 -21.44 -9.47 -26.15
C ALA A 851 -21.55 -10.27 -27.46
N PRO A 852 -20.82 -9.87 -28.52
CA PRO A 852 -20.97 -10.47 -29.84
C PRO A 852 -20.69 -11.98 -29.83
N SER A 853 -21.49 -12.74 -30.56
CA SER A 853 -21.42 -14.21 -30.68
C SER A 853 -20.30 -14.70 -31.62
N GLN A 854 -19.49 -13.81 -32.16
CA GLN A 854 -18.88 -13.87 -33.50
C GLN A 854 -19.92 -13.67 -34.61
#